data_AF-A0A9N9EZN6-F1
#
_entry.id   AF-A0A9N9EZN6-F1
#
_cell.length_a   1.000
_cell.length_b   1.000
_cell.length_c   1.000
_cell.angle_alpha   90.00
_cell.angle_beta   90.00
_cell.angle_gamma   90.00
#
_symmetry.space_group_name_H-M   'P 1'
#
loop_
_entity.id
_entity.type
_entity.pdbx_description
1 polymer ?
#
loop_
_entity_poly.entity_id
_entity_poly.type
_entity_poly.pdbx_seq_one_letter_code
_entity_poly.pdbx_strand_id
1 'polypeptide(L)'
;MPTVNVDKEDLYSTLGKQYSKYMKYSLAFPTEEFRELCFEFGIELEEDTSESSVAAEAGGIPERSLLKIDIPANRYDLLCQEGISRALLIFQEKIKPPIFRVQKPANGIVEKIIIKSETAQIRPHVVGAILRDIHFTEKSYNNFIDLQDKLHNNLCRKRTLVAIGTHDLDTIKGPFTYEALAPKEIKFKPLNQSKSFNGEELMNFYETDKHLGKFLHIIRDSPIYPVIYDANRVVCSLPPIINGEHSKITLNTKNVFIECTATDLTKAKIVLNTVVTMFSEYCKEKFTTEPVEVIYPDGSSHTYPDLEPRAMNVKIDYINSCIGLNLSSAQIVSLLNRMSLGAKISTIHDNQIEVEIPPTRADILHPCDIMEDVAIAYGFNNIPKTFPTSATVGKALPINKLSDLVRREFALAGWTEVLPLILCSHEENFAFLGKDDDGTTAVKLANPKTAEYQVVRTSLLPGILKTLRENKKHALPIKLFEVSDVVFKDDSLERRARNERRVCAIYSSKTSGFEVIHGLLNYLLEMLHVKLISPSEDESDPTFFPKRSADIFLRNVSNTTTTKIGSFGIIHPNVLENYELFVADGVFFAELNEFFTRELAEEGYSGVEVRVTPARTELIIRATHTQEVLGERGRRIRELTALIQKRFKFPENTVELYAEKVQNRGLCAIAQCESLRYKLLAGLAVRRACYGVLRFIMESGAKGCEVVVSGKLRAARAKSMKFVDGFMIHSGQPIRDYVDTSVRHVMLRQGVLGIKEWDPTGKVGPKNPIPDLVTVMDPKEENPITTPTSEDFQGHPPQDIPVAPSSPVQKDLVPPPDWAVSQDLNQQQPTEGWD
;
A
#
# COMPACT_ATOMS: atom_id res chain seq x y z
N MET A 1 -8.31 -13.83 16.45
CA MET A 1 -9.50 -14.17 17.26
C MET A 1 -9.00 -14.71 18.60
N PRO A 2 -9.82 -14.84 19.65
CA PRO A 2 -9.38 -15.54 20.85
C PRO A 2 -9.08 -17.01 20.53
N THR A 3 -7.82 -17.40 20.73
CA THR A 3 -7.39 -18.80 20.59
C THR A 3 -7.29 -19.45 21.96
N VAL A 4 -7.86 -20.65 22.12
CA VAL A 4 -7.81 -21.44 23.36
C VAL A 4 -6.96 -22.68 23.12
N ASN A 5 -5.97 -22.89 23.99
CA ASN A 5 -5.13 -24.08 23.95
C ASN A 5 -5.76 -25.13 24.85
N VAL A 6 -6.08 -26.30 24.29
CA VAL A 6 -6.67 -27.41 25.05
C VAL A 6 -5.84 -28.67 24.88
N ASP A 7 -5.69 -29.45 25.95
CA ASP A 7 -5.02 -30.74 25.88
C ASP A 7 -5.88 -31.71 25.06
N LYS A 8 -5.27 -32.30 24.02
CA LYS A 8 -5.95 -33.13 23.02
C LYS A 8 -6.54 -34.39 23.63
N GLU A 9 -5.74 -35.10 24.42
CA GLU A 9 -6.14 -36.37 25.04
C GLU A 9 -7.28 -36.14 26.02
N ASP A 10 -7.13 -35.08 26.82
CA ASP A 10 -8.12 -34.64 27.80
C ASP A 10 -9.44 -34.20 27.16
N LEU A 11 -9.40 -33.42 26.08
CA LEU A 11 -10.59 -33.00 25.37
C LEU A 11 -11.32 -34.21 24.78
N TYR A 12 -10.59 -35.09 24.08
CA TYR A 12 -11.21 -36.26 23.44
C TYR A 12 -11.80 -37.24 24.44
N SER A 13 -11.12 -37.45 25.58
CA SER A 13 -11.64 -38.22 26.70
C SER A 13 -12.96 -37.63 27.23
N THR A 14 -13.02 -36.30 27.39
CA THR A 14 -14.24 -35.59 27.83
C THR A 14 -15.38 -35.71 26.81
N LEU A 15 -15.07 -35.72 25.51
CA LEU A 15 -16.04 -35.92 24.43
C LEU A 15 -16.54 -37.39 24.30
N GLY A 16 -16.03 -38.29 25.14
CA GLY A 16 -16.40 -39.70 25.20
C GLY A 16 -15.75 -40.55 24.10
N LYS A 17 -14.62 -40.11 23.53
CA LYS A 17 -13.88 -40.85 22.50
C LYS A 17 -12.48 -41.21 23.01
N GLN A 18 -12.06 -42.46 22.85
CA GLN A 18 -10.75 -42.91 23.32
C GLN A 18 -9.64 -42.38 22.40
N TYR A 19 -8.64 -41.71 22.99
CA TYR A 19 -7.37 -41.41 22.35
C TYR A 19 -6.39 -42.56 22.63
N SER A 20 -5.83 -43.18 21.59
CA SER A 20 -4.76 -44.18 21.75
C SER A 20 -3.52 -43.70 21.01
N LYS A 21 -2.47 -43.39 21.77
CA LYS A 21 -1.14 -43.03 21.25
C LYS A 21 -0.49 -44.16 20.43
N TYR A 22 -1.02 -45.40 20.52
CA TYR A 22 -0.44 -46.61 19.93
C TYR A 22 -1.29 -47.28 18.83
N MET A 23 -2.49 -46.77 18.51
CA MET A 23 -3.29 -47.30 17.40
C MET A 23 -2.98 -46.52 16.12
N LYS A 24 -1.97 -46.99 15.37
CA LYS A 24 -1.60 -46.43 14.07
C LYS A 24 -2.66 -46.71 12.99
N TYR A 25 -3.57 -47.65 13.21
CA TYR A 25 -4.66 -47.98 12.28
C TYR A 25 -5.86 -48.57 13.05
N SER A 26 -7.04 -47.96 12.87
CA SER A 26 -8.37 -48.39 13.35
C SER A 26 -8.75 -48.00 14.80
N LEU A 27 -9.75 -47.10 14.92
CA LEU A 27 -10.47 -46.62 16.13
C LEU A 27 -9.96 -45.34 16.86
N ALA A 28 -9.13 -44.50 16.25
CA ALA A 28 -8.84 -43.15 16.77
C ALA A 28 -9.85 -42.12 16.23
N PHE A 29 -10.23 -41.10 17.02
CA PHE A 29 -10.96 -39.92 16.52
C PHE A 29 -10.06 -39.20 15.52
N PRO A 30 -10.33 -39.28 14.20
CA PRO A 30 -9.48 -38.60 13.23
C PRO A 30 -9.56 -37.11 13.53
N THR A 31 -8.42 -36.40 13.54
CA THR A 31 -8.41 -34.93 13.69
C THR A 31 -9.40 -34.27 12.70
N GLU A 32 -9.63 -34.90 11.56
CA GLU A 32 -10.63 -34.48 10.57
C GLU A 32 -12.09 -34.52 11.06
N GLU A 33 -12.48 -35.52 11.84
CA GLU A 33 -13.85 -35.61 12.39
C GLU A 33 -14.05 -34.53 13.48
N PHE A 34 -13.00 -34.15 14.20
CA PHE A 34 -13.04 -33.00 15.11
C PHE A 34 -13.09 -31.67 14.36
N ARG A 35 -12.33 -31.54 13.26
CA ARG A 35 -12.36 -30.35 12.38
C ARG A 35 -13.76 -30.14 11.81
N GLU A 36 -14.41 -31.21 11.35
CA GLU A 36 -15.78 -31.15 10.83
C GLU A 36 -16.77 -30.71 11.92
N LEU A 37 -16.67 -31.28 13.13
CA LEU A 37 -17.49 -30.84 14.27
C LEU A 37 -17.26 -29.36 14.63
N CYS A 38 -16.01 -28.91 14.60
CA CYS A 38 -15.66 -27.51 14.83
C CYS A 38 -16.35 -26.62 13.79
N PHE A 39 -16.20 -26.98 12.51
CA PHE A 39 -16.79 -26.24 11.40
C PHE A 39 -18.32 -26.18 11.48
N GLU A 40 -18.99 -27.29 11.79
CA GLU A 40 -20.45 -27.34 11.98
C GLU A 40 -20.93 -26.45 13.13
N PHE A 41 -20.16 -26.38 14.22
CA PHE A 41 -20.49 -25.56 15.38
C PHE A 41 -20.12 -24.08 15.22
N GLY A 42 -19.24 -23.74 14.27
CA GLY A 42 -18.74 -22.39 14.04
C GLY A 42 -17.50 -22.01 14.85
N ILE A 43 -16.66 -22.99 15.21
CA ILE A 43 -15.32 -22.80 15.77
C ILE A 43 -14.28 -23.38 14.79
N GLU A 44 -13.02 -22.98 14.89
CA GLU A 44 -11.98 -23.41 13.96
C GLU A 44 -10.82 -24.07 14.71
N LEU A 45 -10.35 -25.23 14.22
CA LEU A 45 -9.11 -25.81 14.71
C LEU A 45 -7.95 -25.21 13.90
N GLU A 46 -7.22 -24.27 14.50
CA GLU A 46 -6.09 -23.56 13.87
C GLU A 46 -4.87 -24.48 13.73
N GLU A 47 -4.50 -25.17 14.82
CA GLU A 47 -3.29 -26.00 14.87
C GLU A 47 -3.50 -27.23 15.78
N ASP A 48 -2.97 -28.36 15.35
CA ASP A 48 -2.81 -29.57 16.16
C ASP A 48 -1.32 -29.83 16.37
N THR A 49 -0.79 -29.58 17.57
CA THR A 49 0.65 -29.70 17.82
C THR A 49 1.15 -31.15 17.78
N SER A 50 0.25 -32.14 17.74
CA SER A 50 0.68 -33.51 17.44
C SER A 50 1.31 -33.62 16.06
N GLU A 51 0.85 -32.84 15.07
CA GLU A 51 1.38 -32.85 13.70
C GLU A 51 2.80 -32.24 13.63
N SER A 52 3.10 -31.24 14.46
CA SER A 52 4.41 -30.57 14.51
C SER A 52 5.44 -31.33 15.36
N SER A 53 5.00 -32.01 16.42
CA SER A 53 5.87 -32.83 17.28
C SER A 53 6.43 -34.09 16.61
N VAL A 54 5.82 -34.61 15.54
CA VAL A 54 6.39 -35.73 14.75
C VAL A 54 7.73 -35.36 14.09
N ALA A 55 8.01 -34.07 13.92
CA ALA A 55 9.28 -33.58 13.38
C ALA A 55 10.40 -33.42 14.44
N ALA A 56 10.09 -33.49 15.73
CA ALA A 56 10.98 -33.14 16.85
C ALA A 56 11.37 -34.34 17.73
N GLU A 57 11.41 -35.56 17.18
CA GLU A 57 11.93 -36.74 17.89
C GLU A 57 13.46 -36.69 18.05
N ALA A 58 13.94 -35.88 18.99
CA ALA A 58 15.32 -35.89 19.50
C ALA A 58 15.37 -35.54 21.00
N GLY A 59 15.02 -36.50 21.87
CA GLY A 59 15.60 -36.60 23.22
C GLY A 59 14.88 -35.93 24.40
N GLY A 60 13.65 -35.43 24.25
CA GLY A 60 12.85 -34.86 25.35
C GLY A 60 11.73 -35.79 25.87
N ILE A 61 11.26 -35.53 27.10
CA ILE A 61 9.99 -36.10 27.61
C ILE A 61 8.89 -35.70 26.61
N PRO A 62 8.03 -36.62 26.13
CA PRO A 62 7.04 -36.31 25.11
C PRO A 62 6.05 -35.27 25.65
N GLU A 63 6.11 -34.06 25.09
CA GLU A 63 5.16 -32.98 25.35
C GLU A 63 3.76 -33.47 24.94
N ARG A 64 2.76 -33.25 25.79
CA ARG A 64 1.38 -33.63 25.47
C ARG A 64 0.89 -32.80 24.29
N SER A 65 0.15 -33.43 23.38
CA SER A 65 -0.37 -32.74 22.20
C SER A 65 -1.48 -31.76 22.58
N LEU A 66 -1.40 -30.56 22.05
CA LEU A 66 -2.35 -29.47 22.26
C LEU A 66 -3.13 -29.21 20.97
N LEU A 67 -4.40 -28.87 21.12
CA LEU A 67 -5.22 -28.31 20.05
C LEU A 67 -5.36 -26.80 20.30
N LYS A 68 -5.06 -26.00 19.28
CA LYS A 68 -5.32 -24.57 19.27
C LYS A 68 -6.63 -24.32 18.54
N ILE A 69 -7.63 -23.90 19.29
CA ILE A 69 -8.99 -23.70 18.78
C ILE A 69 -9.29 -22.20 18.78
N ASP A 70 -9.63 -21.67 17.61
CA ASP A 70 -10.08 -20.31 17.41
C ASP A 70 -11.58 -20.21 17.69
N ILE A 71 -11.92 -19.27 18.58
CA ILE A 71 -13.25 -19.09 19.14
C ILE A 71 -13.82 -17.73 18.72
N PRO A 72 -15.13 -17.64 18.41
CA PRO A 72 -15.81 -16.37 18.20
C PRO A 72 -15.65 -15.41 19.40
N ALA A 73 -15.27 -14.15 19.13
CA ALA A 73 -14.99 -13.17 20.18
C ALA A 73 -16.21 -12.75 21.02
N ASN A 74 -17.42 -13.10 20.59
CA ASN A 74 -18.69 -12.89 21.30
C ASN A 74 -19.03 -14.03 22.28
N ARG A 75 -18.45 -15.23 22.12
CA ARG A 75 -18.78 -16.42 22.94
C ARG A 75 -17.78 -16.61 24.08
N TYR A 76 -18.00 -15.87 25.18
CA TYR A 76 -17.12 -15.90 26.35
C TYR A 76 -17.15 -17.23 27.11
N ASP A 77 -18.24 -17.97 26.99
CA ASP A 77 -18.41 -19.32 27.55
C ASP A 77 -17.46 -20.34 26.90
N LEU A 78 -16.91 -20.07 25.72
CA LEU A 78 -16.00 -20.97 25.01
C LEU A 78 -14.51 -20.66 25.24
N LEU A 79 -14.18 -19.76 26.17
CA LEU A 79 -12.78 -19.34 26.43
C LEU A 79 -11.98 -20.32 27.31
N CYS A 80 -12.54 -21.48 27.65
CA CYS A 80 -11.86 -22.55 28.37
C CYS A 80 -12.32 -23.94 27.88
N GLN A 81 -11.57 -24.98 28.24
CA GLN A 81 -11.86 -26.36 27.85
C GLN A 81 -13.22 -26.85 28.39
N GLU A 82 -13.58 -26.47 29.61
CA GLU A 82 -14.85 -26.79 30.28
C GLU A 82 -16.06 -26.27 29.49
N GLY A 83 -15.89 -25.07 28.93
CA GLY A 83 -16.88 -24.42 28.09
C GLY A 83 -17.02 -25.07 26.73
N ILE A 84 -15.90 -25.26 26.03
CA ILE A 84 -15.85 -25.89 24.70
C ILE A 84 -16.42 -27.30 24.74
N SER A 85 -15.92 -28.15 25.64
CA SER A 85 -16.38 -29.54 25.74
C SER A 85 -17.87 -29.64 26.06
N ARG A 86 -18.36 -28.82 26.98
CA ARG A 86 -19.79 -28.77 27.35
C ARG A 86 -20.66 -28.31 26.19
N ALA A 87 -20.28 -27.24 25.50
CA ALA A 87 -21.02 -26.72 24.36
C ALA A 87 -21.10 -27.76 23.22
N LEU A 88 -19.98 -28.41 22.90
CA LEU A 88 -19.94 -29.46 21.87
C LEU A 88 -20.74 -30.71 22.27
N LEU A 89 -20.71 -31.11 23.53
CA LEU A 89 -21.51 -32.23 24.03
C LEU A 89 -23.02 -31.93 23.98
N ILE A 90 -23.43 -30.69 24.27
CA ILE A 90 -24.83 -30.25 24.14
C ILE A 90 -25.23 -30.18 22.67
N PHE A 91 -24.36 -29.68 21.79
CA PHE A 91 -24.60 -29.60 20.35
C PHE A 91 -24.81 -30.97 19.70
N GLN A 92 -24.07 -31.97 20.18
CA GLN A 92 -24.21 -33.38 19.82
C GLN A 92 -25.33 -34.12 20.57
N GLU A 93 -26.11 -33.40 21.40
CA GLU A 93 -27.22 -33.94 22.22
C GLU A 93 -26.79 -35.06 23.21
N LYS A 94 -25.50 -35.15 23.54
CA LYS A 94 -24.96 -36.15 24.47
C LYS A 94 -25.23 -35.83 25.93
N ILE A 95 -25.33 -34.53 26.25
CA ILE A 95 -25.66 -34.04 27.59
C ILE A 95 -26.74 -32.96 27.51
N LYS A 96 -27.48 -32.76 28.60
CA LYS A 96 -28.41 -31.64 28.73
C LYS A 96 -27.67 -30.38 29.25
N PRO A 97 -28.11 -29.17 28.88
CA PRO A 97 -27.60 -27.94 29.48
C PRO A 97 -27.72 -27.97 31.01
N PRO A 98 -26.66 -27.62 31.75
CA PRO A 98 -26.74 -27.54 33.21
C PRO A 98 -27.57 -26.34 33.67
N ILE A 99 -28.20 -26.48 34.83
CA ILE A 99 -28.93 -25.39 35.48
C ILE A 99 -28.03 -24.81 36.58
N PHE A 100 -27.62 -23.56 36.38
CA PHE A 100 -26.81 -22.83 37.36
C PHE A 100 -27.71 -22.26 38.47
N ARG A 101 -27.33 -22.48 39.73
CA ARG A 101 -28.14 -22.07 40.88
C ARG A 101 -27.32 -21.23 41.86
N VAL A 102 -27.93 -20.16 42.35
CA VAL A 102 -27.40 -19.39 43.47
C VAL A 102 -27.96 -19.97 44.77
N GLN A 103 -27.08 -20.45 45.65
CA GLN A 103 -27.47 -21.12 46.89
C GLN A 103 -26.93 -20.34 48.08
N LYS A 104 -27.82 -19.95 49.00
CA LYS A 104 -27.41 -19.26 50.22
C LYS A 104 -26.59 -20.19 51.13
N PRO A 105 -25.63 -19.66 51.89
CA PRO A 105 -24.78 -20.47 52.76
C PRO A 105 -25.60 -21.15 53.86
N ALA A 106 -25.17 -22.35 54.27
CA ALA A 106 -25.89 -23.19 55.25
C ALA A 106 -26.03 -22.53 56.64
N ASN A 107 -25.11 -21.64 57.00
CA ASN A 107 -25.15 -20.86 58.25
C ASN A 107 -26.06 -19.62 58.16
N GLY A 108 -26.62 -19.30 56.98
CA GLY A 108 -27.45 -18.13 56.72
C GLY A 108 -26.69 -16.79 56.65
N ILE A 109 -25.37 -16.78 56.85
CA ILE A 109 -24.54 -15.56 56.87
C ILE A 109 -23.92 -15.37 55.49
N VAL A 110 -24.44 -14.41 54.73
CA VAL A 110 -23.92 -14.02 53.40
C VAL A 110 -22.72 -13.10 53.58
N GLU A 111 -21.62 -13.41 52.90
CA GLU A 111 -20.42 -12.56 52.88
C GLU A 111 -20.71 -11.23 52.18
N LYS A 112 -20.03 -10.16 52.62
CA LYS A 112 -20.32 -8.80 52.19
C LYS A 112 -19.09 -8.09 51.64
N ILE A 113 -19.26 -7.29 50.60
CA ILE A 113 -18.27 -6.31 50.13
C ILE A 113 -18.86 -4.92 50.29
N ILE A 114 -18.23 -4.08 51.11
CA ILE A 114 -18.67 -2.70 51.37
C ILE A 114 -17.84 -1.75 50.52
N ILE A 115 -18.47 -1.07 49.57
CA ILE A 115 -17.83 -0.07 48.70
C ILE A 115 -17.76 1.27 49.43
N LYS A 116 -16.61 1.93 49.37
CA LYS A 116 -16.43 3.29 49.91
C LYS A 116 -16.50 4.35 48.82
N SER A 117 -16.87 5.58 49.19
CA SER A 117 -17.12 6.72 48.28
C SER A 117 -15.94 7.09 47.38
N GLU A 118 -14.71 6.86 47.85
CA GLU A 118 -13.48 7.25 47.16
C GLU A 118 -13.26 6.44 45.89
N THR A 119 -13.77 5.20 45.85
CA THR A 119 -13.66 4.29 44.69
C THR A 119 -14.28 4.87 43.41
N ALA A 120 -15.28 5.73 43.54
CA ALA A 120 -15.96 6.36 42.40
C ALA A 120 -15.03 7.23 41.54
N GLN A 121 -13.93 7.73 42.10
CA GLN A 121 -12.97 8.57 41.37
C GLN A 121 -12.10 7.77 40.39
N ILE A 122 -12.03 6.44 40.54
CA ILE A 122 -11.17 5.60 39.70
C ILE A 122 -11.90 4.38 39.12
N ARG A 123 -12.54 3.57 39.96
CA ARG A 123 -13.20 2.31 39.59
C ARG A 123 -14.43 2.12 40.49
N PRO A 124 -15.62 2.59 40.08
CA PRO A 124 -16.79 2.69 40.95
C PRO A 124 -17.45 1.36 41.34
N HIS A 125 -17.15 0.26 40.65
CA HIS A 125 -17.93 -0.97 40.79
C HIS A 125 -17.08 -2.16 41.25
N VAL A 126 -17.69 -3.02 42.07
CA VAL A 126 -17.19 -4.36 42.39
C VAL A 126 -18.37 -5.32 42.46
N VAL A 127 -18.18 -6.53 41.94
CA VAL A 127 -19.11 -7.66 42.10
C VAL A 127 -18.34 -8.86 42.65
N GLY A 128 -19.00 -9.77 43.36
CA GLY A 128 -18.33 -10.95 43.91
C GLY A 128 -19.22 -12.18 44.00
N ALA A 129 -18.57 -13.34 44.15
CA ALA A 129 -19.21 -14.63 44.30
C ALA A 129 -18.28 -15.60 45.05
N ILE A 130 -18.82 -16.69 45.59
CA ILE A 130 -18.05 -17.73 46.27
C ILE A 130 -18.33 -19.09 45.63
N LEU A 131 -17.26 -19.84 45.32
CA LEU A 131 -17.32 -21.26 44.97
C LEU A 131 -16.90 -22.08 46.19
N ARG A 132 -17.81 -22.90 46.73
CA ARG A 132 -17.60 -23.72 47.93
C ARG A 132 -17.19 -25.14 47.59
N ASP A 133 -16.29 -25.70 48.41
CA ASP A 133 -15.80 -27.07 48.29
C ASP A 133 -15.38 -27.44 46.85
N ILE A 134 -14.65 -26.55 46.18
CA ILE A 134 -14.11 -26.79 44.84
C ILE A 134 -12.98 -27.82 44.92
N HIS A 135 -12.95 -28.74 43.95
CA HIS A 135 -11.88 -29.72 43.82
C HIS A 135 -10.95 -29.38 42.66
N PHE A 136 -9.79 -28.79 42.96
CA PHE A 136 -8.77 -28.52 41.96
C PHE A 136 -7.86 -29.73 41.73
N THR A 137 -7.91 -30.25 40.51
CA THR A 137 -6.79 -30.97 39.89
C THR A 137 -5.81 -29.97 39.26
N GLU A 138 -4.58 -30.40 39.00
CA GLU A 138 -3.58 -29.57 38.30
C GLU A 138 -4.13 -29.01 36.97
N LYS A 139 -4.86 -29.85 36.22
CA LYS A 139 -5.54 -29.47 34.99
C LYS A 139 -6.59 -28.38 35.20
N SER A 140 -7.58 -28.62 36.07
CA SER A 140 -8.66 -27.66 36.32
C SER A 140 -8.13 -26.35 36.92
N TYR A 141 -7.04 -26.40 37.69
CA TYR A 141 -6.40 -25.19 38.22
C TYR A 141 -5.75 -24.37 37.10
N ASN A 142 -5.01 -25.02 36.20
CA ASN A 142 -4.40 -24.34 35.05
C ASN A 142 -5.47 -23.76 34.12
N ASN A 143 -6.56 -24.48 33.86
CA ASN A 143 -7.69 -24.00 33.07
C ASN A 143 -8.38 -22.80 33.73
N PHE A 144 -8.49 -22.78 35.07
CA PHE A 144 -9.07 -21.66 35.83
C PHE A 144 -8.25 -20.38 35.65
N ILE A 145 -6.93 -20.48 35.79
CA ILE A 145 -6.01 -19.36 35.59
C ILE A 145 -6.00 -18.91 34.11
N ASP A 146 -6.00 -19.85 33.15
CA ASP A 146 -6.03 -19.49 31.73
C ASP A 146 -7.34 -18.76 31.38
N LEU A 147 -8.51 -19.22 31.86
CA LEU A 147 -9.78 -18.50 31.65
C LEU A 147 -9.70 -17.06 32.18
N GLN A 148 -9.15 -16.87 33.39
CA GLN A 148 -8.97 -15.55 33.99
C GLN A 148 -8.12 -14.65 33.08
N ASP A 149 -6.98 -15.14 32.59
CA ASP A 149 -6.08 -14.39 31.71
C ASP A 149 -6.70 -14.12 30.32
N LYS A 150 -7.46 -15.07 29.75
CA LYS A 150 -8.18 -14.89 28.49
C LYS A 150 -9.27 -13.82 28.62
N LEU A 151 -10.04 -13.84 29.69
CA LEU A 151 -11.05 -12.81 29.98
C LEU A 151 -10.40 -11.44 30.21
N HIS A 152 -9.27 -11.39 30.94
CA HIS A 152 -8.51 -10.16 31.17
C HIS A 152 -8.00 -9.53 29.87
N ASN A 153 -7.49 -10.33 28.95
CA ASN A 153 -6.96 -9.84 27.68
C ASN A 153 -8.06 -9.39 26.72
N ASN A 154 -9.18 -10.14 26.65
CA ASN A 154 -10.27 -9.89 25.70
C ASN A 154 -11.36 -8.98 26.29
N LEU A 155 -12.37 -9.55 26.94
CA LEU A 155 -13.56 -8.85 27.43
C LEU A 155 -13.22 -7.66 28.36
N CYS A 156 -12.19 -7.82 29.19
CA CYS A 156 -11.78 -6.80 30.14
C CYS A 156 -10.87 -5.71 29.55
N ARG A 157 -10.48 -5.82 28.26
CA ARG A 157 -9.51 -4.94 27.57
C ARG A 157 -8.23 -4.72 28.37
N LYS A 158 -7.46 -5.80 28.56
CA LYS A 158 -6.22 -5.80 29.36
C LYS A 158 -6.43 -5.20 30.76
N ARG A 159 -7.48 -5.67 31.45
CA ARG A 159 -7.92 -5.23 32.78
C ARG A 159 -8.43 -3.78 32.93
N THR A 160 -8.39 -2.99 31.86
CA THR A 160 -8.83 -1.59 31.87
C THR A 160 -10.28 -1.47 32.33
N LEU A 161 -11.18 -2.31 31.83
CA LEU A 161 -12.61 -2.24 32.14
C LEU A 161 -12.99 -3.06 33.38
N VAL A 162 -12.43 -4.26 33.53
CA VAL A 162 -12.75 -5.20 34.62
C VAL A 162 -11.45 -5.89 35.05
N ALA A 163 -11.25 -6.09 36.35
CA ALA A 163 -10.13 -6.85 36.88
C ALA A 163 -10.67 -7.90 37.86
N ILE A 164 -10.32 -9.15 37.60
CA ILE A 164 -10.75 -10.32 38.38
C ILE A 164 -9.65 -10.63 39.39
N GLY A 165 -9.99 -10.62 40.67
CA GLY A 165 -9.23 -11.26 41.72
C GLY A 165 -9.89 -12.58 42.13
N THR A 166 -9.05 -13.46 42.64
CA THR A 166 -9.43 -14.81 43.05
C THR A 166 -8.62 -15.12 44.31
N HIS A 167 -9.33 -15.47 45.36
CA HIS A 167 -8.79 -15.55 46.71
C HIS A 167 -9.15 -16.86 47.39
N ASP A 168 -8.21 -17.42 48.14
CA ASP A 168 -8.51 -18.51 49.07
C ASP A 168 -9.31 -17.97 50.26
N LEU A 169 -10.60 -18.25 50.27
CA LEU A 169 -11.53 -17.76 51.30
C LEU A 169 -11.18 -18.31 52.69
N ASP A 170 -10.49 -19.45 52.80
CA ASP A 170 -10.12 -20.02 54.09
C ASP A 170 -8.96 -19.26 54.76
N THR A 171 -8.27 -18.39 54.00
CA THR A 171 -7.17 -17.56 54.51
C THR A 171 -7.60 -16.15 54.91
N ILE A 172 -8.72 -15.65 54.39
CA ILE A 172 -9.23 -14.29 54.60
C ILE A 172 -10.53 -14.30 55.40
N LYS A 173 -10.94 -13.15 55.95
CA LYS A 173 -12.17 -13.06 56.75
C LYS A 173 -13.04 -11.89 56.32
N GLY A 174 -14.32 -12.13 56.07
CA GLY A 174 -15.28 -11.05 55.81
C GLY A 174 -15.82 -10.38 57.10
N PRO A 175 -16.54 -9.24 56.98
CA PRO A 175 -16.89 -8.56 55.73
C PRO A 175 -15.68 -7.87 55.08
N PHE A 176 -15.69 -7.80 53.74
CA PHE A 176 -14.67 -7.15 52.94
C PHE A 176 -14.99 -5.68 52.69
N THR A 177 -13.96 -4.87 52.46
CA THR A 177 -14.11 -3.45 52.10
C THR A 177 -13.37 -3.13 50.81
N TYR A 178 -14.03 -2.41 49.90
CA TYR A 178 -13.44 -1.89 48.67
C TYR A 178 -13.24 -0.38 48.80
N GLU A 179 -11.98 0.02 48.88
CA GLU A 179 -11.57 1.40 49.20
C GLU A 179 -10.64 1.94 48.11
N ALA A 180 -10.41 3.25 48.10
CA ALA A 180 -9.35 3.86 47.31
C ALA A 180 -8.54 4.81 48.18
N LEU A 181 -7.24 4.51 48.36
CA LEU A 181 -6.35 5.20 49.30
C LEU A 181 -5.12 5.75 48.58
N ALA A 182 -4.41 6.68 49.22
CA ALA A 182 -3.15 7.18 48.66
C ALA A 182 -2.12 6.03 48.53
N PRO A 183 -1.34 5.96 47.43
CA PRO A 183 -0.40 4.85 47.19
C PRO A 183 0.55 4.54 48.34
N LYS A 184 0.97 5.56 49.11
CA LYS A 184 1.87 5.42 50.27
C LYS A 184 1.24 4.73 51.48
N GLU A 185 -0.08 4.76 51.58
CA GLU A 185 -0.83 4.21 52.72
C GLU A 185 -1.13 2.71 52.54
N ILE A 186 -1.07 2.22 51.31
CA ILE A 186 -1.36 0.82 50.99
C ILE A 186 -0.06 0.03 51.10
N LYS A 187 0.05 -0.83 52.11
CA LYS A 187 1.21 -1.70 52.32
C LYS A 187 0.80 -3.16 52.39
N PHE A 188 1.34 -3.98 51.49
CA PHE A 188 1.06 -5.41 51.46
C PHE A 188 2.18 -6.23 50.83
N LYS A 189 2.03 -7.55 50.87
CA LYS A 189 2.94 -8.53 50.24
C LYS A 189 2.29 -9.00 48.94
N PRO A 190 2.77 -8.55 47.76
CA PRO A 190 2.20 -8.94 46.48
C PRO A 190 2.49 -10.41 46.15
N LEU A 191 1.68 -10.99 45.27
CA LEU A 191 1.75 -12.38 44.86
C LEU A 191 3.18 -12.79 44.43
N ASN A 192 3.63 -13.94 44.91
CA ASN A 192 4.96 -14.53 44.70
C ASN A 192 6.14 -13.66 45.16
N GLN A 193 5.93 -12.68 46.03
CA GLN A 193 7.01 -11.88 46.63
C GLN A 193 7.14 -12.18 48.11
N SER A 194 8.36 -12.09 48.67
CA SER A 194 8.61 -12.25 50.11
C SER A 194 8.49 -10.92 50.89
N LYS A 195 8.88 -9.82 50.24
CA LYS A 195 8.93 -8.47 50.80
C LYS A 195 7.56 -7.77 50.71
N SER A 196 7.28 -6.91 51.68
CA SER A 196 6.14 -5.98 51.63
C SER A 196 6.54 -4.67 50.97
N PHE A 197 5.67 -4.16 50.09
CA PHE A 197 5.84 -2.92 49.34
C PHE A 197 4.68 -1.96 49.64
N ASN A 198 4.94 -0.66 49.54
CA ASN A 198 3.84 0.30 49.37
C ASN A 198 3.43 0.43 47.89
N GLY A 199 2.33 1.12 47.60
CA GLY A 199 1.81 1.28 46.23
C GLY A 199 2.79 1.96 45.26
N GLU A 200 3.53 2.98 45.67
CA GLU A 200 4.55 3.65 44.83
C GLU A 200 5.75 2.75 44.54
N GLU A 201 6.27 2.09 45.59
CA GLU A 201 7.37 1.14 45.48
C GLU A 201 7.02 -0.03 44.55
N LEU A 202 5.76 -0.50 44.62
CA LEU A 202 5.27 -1.60 43.80
C LEU A 202 5.22 -1.23 42.31
N MET A 203 4.79 -0.01 41.97
CA MET A 203 4.78 0.46 40.58
C MET A 203 6.19 0.52 39.98
N ASN A 204 7.17 1.03 40.74
CA ASN A 204 8.56 1.09 40.29
C ASN A 204 9.19 -0.31 40.19
N PHE A 205 8.84 -1.21 41.10
CA PHE A 205 9.35 -2.58 41.10
C PHE A 205 8.90 -3.37 39.86
N TYR A 206 7.65 -3.21 39.42
CA TYR A 206 7.10 -3.93 38.26
C TYR A 206 7.24 -3.19 36.92
N GLU A 207 7.89 -2.03 36.87
CA GLU A 207 8.02 -1.21 35.65
C GLU A 207 8.70 -1.95 34.50
N THR A 208 9.70 -2.77 34.82
CA THR A 208 10.44 -3.59 33.85
C THR A 208 9.88 -5.00 33.72
N ASP A 209 8.84 -5.35 34.48
CA ASP A 209 8.23 -6.67 34.44
C ASP A 209 7.46 -6.86 33.14
N LYS A 210 7.79 -7.94 32.40
CA LYS A 210 7.19 -8.22 31.09
C LYS A 210 5.68 -8.49 31.18
N HIS A 211 5.19 -8.96 32.32
CA HIS A 211 3.80 -9.35 32.49
C HIS A 211 2.96 -8.24 33.13
N LEU A 212 3.44 -7.60 34.19
CA LEU A 212 2.67 -6.61 34.94
C LEU A 212 2.94 -5.17 34.51
N GLY A 213 4.12 -4.87 33.93
CA GLY A 213 4.49 -3.54 33.45
C GLY A 213 3.47 -2.94 32.48
N LYS A 214 2.86 -3.80 31.65
CA LYS A 214 1.79 -3.42 30.69
C LYS A 214 0.49 -2.95 31.34
N PHE A 215 0.24 -3.22 32.62
CA PHE A 215 -1.01 -2.81 33.32
C PHE A 215 -0.83 -1.61 34.25
N LEU A 216 0.42 -1.23 34.59
CA LEU A 216 0.68 -0.19 35.58
C LEU A 216 0.05 1.15 35.20
N HIS A 217 0.12 1.52 33.92
CA HIS A 217 -0.43 2.76 33.38
C HIS A 217 -1.93 2.96 33.64
N ILE A 218 -2.68 1.91 34.00
CA ILE A 218 -4.12 2.01 34.27
C ILE A 218 -4.41 2.88 35.50
N ILE A 219 -3.57 2.79 36.53
CA ILE A 219 -3.76 3.55 37.78
C ILE A 219 -2.53 4.35 38.22
N ARG A 220 -1.36 4.19 37.59
CA ARG A 220 -0.08 4.81 38.03
C ARG A 220 -0.16 6.32 38.28
N ASP A 221 -0.88 7.04 37.44
CA ASP A 221 -0.97 8.51 37.50
C ASP A 221 -2.14 9.00 38.36
N SER A 222 -2.91 8.07 38.97
CA SER A 222 -4.02 8.41 39.86
C SER A 222 -3.51 8.78 41.27
N PRO A 223 -4.08 9.81 41.92
CA PRO A 223 -3.72 10.18 43.29
C PRO A 223 -4.13 9.12 44.33
N ILE A 224 -5.05 8.22 43.98
CA ILE A 224 -5.55 7.15 44.84
C ILE A 224 -5.55 5.82 44.08
N TYR A 225 -5.24 4.72 44.77
CA TYR A 225 -5.28 3.38 44.22
C TYR A 225 -6.39 2.55 44.87
N PRO A 226 -7.15 1.77 44.09
CA PRO A 226 -8.20 0.93 44.63
C PRO A 226 -7.58 -0.30 45.31
N VAL A 227 -8.16 -0.71 46.43
CA VAL A 227 -7.66 -1.78 47.29
C VAL A 227 -8.82 -2.52 47.93
N ILE A 228 -8.68 -3.84 48.08
CA ILE A 228 -9.65 -4.68 48.78
C ILE A 228 -9.02 -5.17 50.08
N TYR A 229 -9.72 -4.94 51.19
CA TYR A 229 -9.33 -5.39 52.52
C TYR A 229 -10.29 -6.44 53.07
N ASP A 230 -9.75 -7.37 53.85
CA ASP A 230 -10.51 -8.24 54.75
C ASP A 230 -10.89 -7.52 56.07
N ALA A 231 -11.65 -8.21 56.92
CA ALA A 231 -12.06 -7.71 58.23
C ALA A 231 -10.89 -7.49 59.21
N ASN A 232 -9.75 -8.14 58.98
CA ASN A 232 -8.52 -7.94 59.76
C ASN A 232 -7.65 -6.79 59.20
N ARG A 233 -8.13 -6.05 58.20
CA ARG A 233 -7.40 -4.97 57.49
C ARG A 233 -6.13 -5.48 56.77
N VAL A 234 -6.15 -6.72 56.32
CA VAL A 234 -5.14 -7.29 55.41
C VAL A 234 -5.58 -7.07 53.97
N VAL A 235 -4.66 -6.63 53.12
CA VAL A 235 -4.93 -6.41 51.69
C VAL A 235 -5.10 -7.76 50.97
N CYS A 236 -6.28 -7.98 50.40
CA CYS A 236 -6.57 -9.11 49.51
C CYS A 236 -6.01 -8.86 48.12
N SER A 237 -6.27 -7.69 47.53
CA SER A 237 -5.78 -7.32 46.19
C SER A 237 -5.59 -5.80 46.04
N LEU A 238 -4.75 -5.43 45.08
CA LEU A 238 -4.59 -4.07 44.57
C LEU A 238 -5.04 -4.04 43.10
N PRO A 239 -6.35 -3.94 42.82
CA PRO A 239 -6.84 -3.92 41.46
C PRO A 239 -6.33 -2.69 40.68
N PRO A 240 -6.16 -2.74 39.35
CA PRO A 240 -6.21 -3.91 38.47
C PRO A 240 -4.84 -4.64 38.36
N ILE A 241 -3.92 -4.41 39.29
CA ILE A 241 -2.51 -4.80 39.13
C ILE A 241 -2.24 -6.22 39.59
N ILE A 242 -2.39 -6.51 40.89
CA ILE A 242 -1.92 -7.76 41.49
C ILE A 242 -2.68 -8.11 42.78
N ASN A 243 -2.80 -9.41 43.05
CA ASN A 243 -3.38 -9.93 44.29
C ASN A 243 -2.32 -10.03 45.40
N GLY A 244 -2.76 -10.14 46.65
CA GLY A 244 -1.90 -10.37 47.81
C GLY A 244 -1.48 -11.83 47.94
N GLU A 245 -0.25 -12.06 48.40
CA GLU A 245 0.29 -13.39 48.68
C GLU A 245 -0.49 -14.13 49.77
N HIS A 246 -1.06 -13.39 50.72
CA HIS A 246 -1.85 -13.94 51.83
C HIS A 246 -3.06 -14.76 51.37
N SER A 247 -3.74 -14.29 50.33
CA SER A 247 -4.98 -14.86 49.80
C SER A 247 -4.77 -15.75 48.57
N LYS A 248 -3.53 -16.21 48.33
CA LYS A 248 -3.16 -16.94 47.13
C LYS A 248 -3.90 -18.28 47.03
N ILE A 249 -4.56 -18.52 45.90
CA ILE A 249 -5.15 -19.82 45.59
C ILE A 249 -4.06 -20.86 45.28
N THR A 250 -4.30 -22.10 45.69
CA THR A 250 -3.42 -23.26 45.47
C THR A 250 -4.26 -24.49 45.11
N LEU A 251 -3.62 -25.61 44.77
CA LEU A 251 -4.32 -26.88 44.53
C LEU A 251 -5.11 -27.39 45.75
N ASN A 252 -4.76 -26.93 46.95
CA ASN A 252 -5.43 -27.34 48.19
C ASN A 252 -6.60 -26.41 48.58
N THR A 253 -6.78 -25.30 47.87
CA THR A 253 -7.84 -24.33 48.15
C THR A 253 -9.20 -24.97 47.90
N LYS A 254 -10.10 -24.89 48.88
CA LYS A 254 -11.45 -25.45 48.81
C LYS A 254 -12.52 -24.41 48.61
N ASN A 255 -12.32 -23.21 49.12
CA ASN A 255 -13.30 -22.14 49.04
C ASN A 255 -12.66 -20.96 48.31
N VAL A 256 -13.22 -20.60 47.16
CA VAL A 256 -12.67 -19.53 46.32
C VAL A 256 -13.63 -18.35 46.39
N PHE A 257 -13.14 -17.24 46.93
CA PHE A 257 -13.80 -15.94 46.83
C PHE A 257 -13.31 -15.24 45.55
N ILE A 258 -14.25 -14.83 44.71
CA ILE A 258 -13.98 -14.20 43.42
C ILE A 258 -14.56 -12.80 43.47
N GLU A 259 -13.75 -11.80 43.15
CA GLU A 259 -14.19 -10.41 43.06
C GLU A 259 -13.74 -9.76 41.76
N CYS A 260 -14.66 -9.02 41.13
CA CYS A 260 -14.42 -8.34 39.87
C CYS A 260 -14.61 -6.84 40.07
N THR A 261 -13.53 -6.07 40.06
CA THR A 261 -13.58 -4.59 40.13
C THR A 261 -13.62 -3.98 38.74
N ALA A 262 -14.39 -2.93 38.54
CA ALA A 262 -14.67 -2.44 37.19
C ALA A 262 -15.01 -0.95 37.10
N THR A 263 -14.78 -0.42 35.90
CA THR A 263 -15.39 0.83 35.42
C THR A 263 -16.71 0.58 34.72
N ASP A 264 -16.96 -0.64 34.23
CA ASP A 264 -18.19 -1.07 33.57
C ASP A 264 -18.85 -2.21 34.36
N LEU A 265 -19.97 -1.90 35.03
CA LEU A 265 -20.70 -2.85 35.87
C LEU A 265 -21.25 -4.04 35.06
N THR A 266 -21.78 -3.80 33.86
CA THR A 266 -22.38 -4.86 33.03
C THR A 266 -21.34 -5.89 32.64
N LYS A 267 -20.15 -5.44 32.22
CA LYS A 267 -19.03 -6.35 31.93
C LYS A 267 -18.55 -7.07 33.17
N ALA A 268 -18.50 -6.41 34.33
CA ALA A 268 -18.13 -7.06 35.58
C ALA A 268 -19.07 -8.23 35.92
N LYS A 269 -20.39 -8.02 35.78
CA LYS A 269 -21.39 -9.08 35.95
C LYS A 269 -21.17 -10.24 34.99
N ILE A 270 -20.98 -9.96 33.69
CA ILE A 270 -20.75 -11.00 32.68
C ILE A 270 -19.48 -11.79 33.01
N VAL A 271 -18.37 -11.11 33.32
CA VAL A 271 -17.11 -11.76 33.68
C VAL A 271 -17.27 -12.66 34.91
N LEU A 272 -17.90 -12.15 35.97
CA LEU A 272 -18.18 -12.94 37.19
C LEU A 272 -19.02 -14.17 36.85
N ASN A 273 -20.12 -13.98 36.11
CA ASN A 273 -21.02 -15.04 35.69
C ASN A 273 -20.29 -16.10 34.85
N THR A 274 -19.43 -15.70 33.91
CA THR A 274 -18.65 -16.65 33.10
C THR A 274 -17.72 -17.49 33.97
N VAL A 275 -16.97 -16.88 34.89
CA VAL A 275 -16.03 -17.63 35.75
C VAL A 275 -16.77 -18.63 36.63
N VAL A 276 -17.85 -18.22 37.30
CA VAL A 276 -18.60 -19.10 38.22
C VAL A 276 -19.37 -20.19 37.48
N THR A 277 -19.96 -19.90 36.32
CA THR A 277 -20.71 -20.90 35.54
C THR A 277 -19.81 -21.95 34.92
N MET A 278 -18.57 -21.59 34.55
CA MET A 278 -17.60 -22.57 34.03
C MET A 278 -17.11 -23.50 35.15
N PHE A 279 -16.67 -22.96 36.29
CA PHE A 279 -15.96 -23.73 37.32
C PHE A 279 -16.81 -24.27 38.47
N SER A 280 -18.08 -23.87 38.58
CA SER A 280 -19.02 -24.47 39.55
C SER A 280 -19.28 -25.96 39.31
N GLU A 281 -18.88 -26.54 38.17
CA GLU A 281 -18.96 -27.98 37.94
C GLU A 281 -18.02 -28.81 38.84
N TYR A 282 -16.94 -28.18 39.33
CA TYR A 282 -15.96 -28.78 40.21
C TYR A 282 -16.27 -28.57 41.70
N CYS A 283 -17.37 -27.89 42.02
CA CYS A 283 -17.87 -27.78 43.38
C CYS A 283 -18.51 -29.10 43.80
N LYS A 284 -18.46 -29.41 45.11
CA LYS A 284 -19.09 -30.61 45.68
C LYS A 284 -20.57 -30.70 45.32
N GLU A 285 -21.32 -29.60 45.46
CA GLU A 285 -22.64 -29.45 44.86
C GLU A 285 -22.45 -28.80 43.48
N LYS A 286 -22.61 -29.60 42.41
CA LYS A 286 -22.30 -29.14 41.06
C LYS A 286 -23.23 -28.02 40.61
N PHE A 287 -22.66 -27.04 39.90
CA PHE A 287 -23.36 -25.90 39.30
C PHE A 287 -24.06 -25.00 40.32
N THR A 288 -23.55 -24.96 41.56
CA THR A 288 -24.01 -24.01 42.57
C THR A 288 -22.96 -22.94 42.83
N THR A 289 -23.42 -21.77 43.24
CA THR A 289 -22.57 -20.65 43.61
C THR A 289 -23.17 -19.97 44.84
N GLU A 290 -22.32 -19.65 45.81
CA GLU A 290 -22.71 -18.92 47.00
C GLU A 290 -22.70 -17.40 46.71
N PRO A 291 -23.78 -16.68 47.04
CA PRO A 291 -23.89 -15.26 46.75
C PRO A 291 -23.04 -14.39 47.68
N VAL A 292 -22.69 -13.20 47.20
CA VAL A 292 -22.05 -12.13 47.98
C VAL A 292 -22.92 -10.87 47.88
N GLU A 293 -23.16 -10.23 49.02
CA GLU A 293 -23.89 -8.97 49.08
C GLU A 293 -22.91 -7.78 48.94
N VAL A 294 -23.11 -6.96 47.92
CA VAL A 294 -22.33 -5.74 47.69
C VAL A 294 -23.14 -4.55 48.18
N ILE A 295 -22.57 -3.77 49.11
CA ILE A 295 -23.19 -2.59 49.72
C ILE A 295 -22.52 -1.34 49.15
N TYR A 296 -23.31 -0.45 48.57
CA TYR A 296 -22.87 0.80 47.96
C TYR A 296 -22.83 1.96 48.98
N PRO A 297 -22.09 3.05 48.70
CA PRO A 297 -21.99 4.20 49.60
C PRO A 297 -23.34 4.89 49.89
N ASP A 298 -24.33 4.74 49.01
CA ASP A 298 -25.68 5.28 49.17
C ASP A 298 -26.58 4.41 50.08
N GLY A 299 -26.06 3.29 50.58
CA GLY A 299 -26.79 2.33 51.40
C GLY A 299 -27.58 1.29 50.61
N SER A 300 -27.61 1.36 49.28
CA SER A 300 -28.20 0.31 48.45
C SER A 300 -27.35 -0.96 48.53
N SER A 301 -28.00 -2.13 48.47
CA SER A 301 -27.30 -3.41 48.39
C SER A 301 -27.81 -4.27 47.24
N HIS A 302 -26.89 -5.00 46.62
CA HIS A 302 -27.16 -5.89 45.51
C HIS A 302 -26.45 -7.22 45.74
N THR A 303 -27.14 -8.33 45.44
CA THR A 303 -26.58 -9.67 45.57
C THR A 303 -26.04 -10.14 44.23
N TYR A 304 -24.83 -10.71 44.25
CA TYR A 304 -24.17 -11.29 43.08
C TYR A 304 -23.74 -12.73 43.37
N PRO A 305 -23.56 -13.59 42.35
CA PRO A 305 -23.85 -13.34 40.94
C PRO A 305 -25.36 -13.38 40.66
N ASP A 306 -25.77 -12.77 39.55
CA ASP A 306 -27.13 -12.90 39.00
C ASP A 306 -27.10 -13.93 37.87
N LEU A 307 -27.64 -15.11 38.15
CA LEU A 307 -27.61 -16.27 37.25
C LEU A 307 -28.99 -16.62 36.68
N GLU A 308 -29.99 -15.74 36.84
CA GLU A 308 -31.32 -15.98 36.31
C GLU A 308 -31.30 -15.96 34.76
N PRO A 309 -31.88 -16.96 34.08
CA PRO A 309 -32.01 -16.94 32.63
C PRO A 309 -32.87 -15.77 32.15
N ARG A 310 -32.44 -15.10 31.08
CA ARG A 310 -33.25 -14.03 30.45
C ARG A 310 -34.26 -14.64 29.49
N ALA A 311 -35.53 -14.26 29.60
CA ALA A 311 -36.56 -14.72 28.67
C ALA A 311 -36.63 -13.82 27.43
N MET A 312 -36.78 -14.43 26.25
CA MET A 312 -37.04 -13.75 24.98
C MET A 312 -38.06 -14.52 24.14
N ASN A 313 -39.04 -13.81 23.59
CA ASN A 313 -40.04 -14.41 22.70
C ASN A 313 -39.68 -14.11 21.24
N VAL A 314 -39.64 -15.14 20.41
CA VAL A 314 -39.28 -15.02 18.99
C VAL A 314 -40.36 -15.64 18.11
N LYS A 315 -40.68 -14.97 17.00
CA LYS A 315 -41.66 -15.46 16.02
C LYS A 315 -41.04 -16.52 15.11
N ILE A 316 -41.77 -17.59 14.85
CA ILE A 316 -41.33 -18.68 13.97
C ILE A 316 -41.17 -18.17 12.53
N ASP A 317 -42.13 -17.37 12.06
CA ASP A 317 -42.08 -16.75 10.73
C ASP A 317 -40.83 -15.90 10.51
N TYR A 318 -40.39 -15.18 11.55
CA TYR A 318 -39.19 -14.35 11.47
C TYR A 318 -37.95 -15.22 11.21
N ILE A 319 -37.74 -16.26 12.04
CA ILE A 319 -36.63 -17.21 11.90
C ILE A 319 -36.63 -17.82 10.49
N ASN A 320 -37.76 -18.37 10.06
CA ASN A 320 -37.90 -19.02 8.76
C ASN A 320 -37.66 -18.05 7.59
N SER A 321 -38.20 -16.84 7.66
CA SER A 321 -38.03 -15.83 6.61
C SER A 321 -36.59 -15.35 6.45
N CYS A 322 -35.84 -15.26 7.55
CA CYS A 322 -34.44 -14.83 7.53
C CYS A 322 -33.52 -15.93 7.01
N ILE A 323 -33.72 -17.18 7.43
CA ILE A 323 -32.86 -18.30 7.05
C ILE A 323 -33.23 -18.83 5.64
N GLY A 324 -34.47 -18.63 5.21
CA GLY A 324 -34.98 -19.19 3.95
C GLY A 324 -35.42 -20.65 4.08
N LEU A 325 -35.94 -21.03 5.25
CA LEU A 325 -36.42 -22.39 5.56
C LEU A 325 -37.91 -22.36 5.94
N ASN A 326 -38.50 -23.53 6.12
CA ASN A 326 -39.87 -23.70 6.63
C ASN A 326 -39.88 -24.75 7.76
N LEU A 327 -39.16 -24.46 8.83
CA LEU A 327 -39.02 -25.32 10.00
C LEU A 327 -40.26 -25.24 10.90
N SER A 328 -40.68 -26.38 11.43
CA SER A 328 -41.75 -26.46 12.44
C SER A 328 -41.27 -25.96 13.81
N SER A 329 -42.21 -25.57 14.68
CA SER A 329 -41.92 -25.14 16.05
C SER A 329 -41.10 -26.17 16.84
N ALA A 330 -41.43 -27.46 16.71
CA ALA A 330 -40.71 -28.56 17.37
C ALA A 330 -39.26 -28.69 16.87
N GLN A 331 -39.03 -28.51 15.56
CA GLN A 331 -37.67 -28.54 15.00
C GLN A 331 -36.84 -27.36 15.52
N ILE A 332 -37.40 -26.14 15.51
CA ILE A 332 -36.69 -24.95 16.01
C ILE A 332 -36.35 -25.09 17.49
N VAL A 333 -37.29 -25.58 18.31
CA VAL A 333 -37.04 -25.86 19.73
C VAL A 333 -35.90 -26.86 19.92
N SER A 334 -35.86 -27.93 19.12
CA SER A 334 -34.75 -28.90 19.18
C SER A 334 -33.40 -28.25 18.84
N LEU A 335 -33.35 -27.46 17.75
CA LEU A 335 -32.14 -26.77 17.30
C LEU A 335 -31.62 -25.76 18.33
N LEU A 336 -32.52 -24.99 18.96
CA LEU A 336 -32.15 -24.04 20.01
C LEU A 336 -31.60 -24.75 21.26
N ASN A 337 -32.19 -25.88 21.65
CA ASN A 337 -31.69 -26.66 22.77
C ASN A 337 -30.28 -27.21 22.51
N ARG A 338 -29.95 -27.57 21.27
CA ARG A 338 -28.57 -27.96 20.86
C ARG A 338 -27.58 -26.79 20.98
N MET A 339 -28.04 -25.54 20.91
CA MET A 339 -27.22 -24.34 21.14
C MET A 339 -27.23 -23.87 22.60
N SER A 340 -27.66 -24.74 23.52
CA SER A 340 -27.79 -24.44 24.96
C SER A 340 -28.83 -23.37 25.30
N LEU A 341 -29.80 -23.11 24.41
CA LEU A 341 -30.91 -22.20 24.68
C LEU A 341 -32.15 -22.98 25.09
N GLY A 342 -32.66 -22.70 26.30
CA GLY A 342 -33.83 -23.39 26.84
C GLY A 342 -35.10 -22.96 26.12
N ALA A 343 -35.43 -23.62 25.03
CA ALA A 343 -36.57 -23.25 24.19
C ALA A 343 -37.81 -24.10 24.50
N LYS A 344 -38.97 -23.45 24.53
CA LYS A 344 -40.30 -24.08 24.68
C LYS A 344 -41.28 -23.45 23.71
N ILE A 345 -42.24 -24.24 23.24
CA ILE A 345 -43.35 -23.72 22.43
C ILE A 345 -44.21 -22.84 23.34
N SER A 346 -44.56 -21.63 22.90
CA SER A 346 -45.42 -20.77 23.69
C SER A 346 -46.80 -21.39 23.87
N THR A 347 -47.32 -21.33 25.09
CA THR A 347 -48.68 -21.79 25.40
C THR A 347 -49.76 -20.74 25.10
N ILE A 348 -49.34 -19.51 24.80
CA ILE A 348 -50.22 -18.34 24.62
C ILE A 348 -50.36 -17.99 23.14
N HIS A 349 -49.32 -18.20 22.34
CA HIS A 349 -49.27 -17.81 20.93
C HIS A 349 -48.69 -18.92 20.04
N ASP A 350 -49.50 -19.45 19.11
CA ASP A 350 -49.14 -20.58 18.23
C ASP A 350 -47.91 -20.32 17.32
N ASN A 351 -47.59 -19.04 17.04
CA ASN A 351 -46.49 -18.62 16.15
C ASN A 351 -45.28 -18.04 16.93
N GLN A 352 -45.10 -18.44 18.19
CA GLN A 352 -44.00 -17.95 19.02
C GLN A 352 -43.30 -19.08 19.79
N ILE A 353 -42.00 -18.88 19.99
CA ILE A 353 -41.15 -19.71 20.83
C ILE A 353 -40.65 -18.85 21.98
N GLU A 354 -40.78 -19.38 23.20
CA GLU A 354 -40.24 -18.79 24.42
C GLU A 354 -38.84 -19.36 24.63
N VAL A 355 -37.84 -18.49 24.70
CA VAL A 355 -36.42 -18.86 24.81
C VAL A 355 -35.86 -18.34 26.12
N GLU A 356 -35.38 -19.26 26.95
CA GLU A 356 -34.63 -18.99 28.17
C GLU A 356 -33.13 -18.95 27.83
N ILE A 357 -32.56 -17.75 27.85
CA ILE A 357 -31.17 -17.48 27.55
C ILE A 357 -30.35 -17.68 28.84
N PRO A 358 -29.43 -18.67 28.89
CA PRO A 358 -28.65 -18.93 30.09
C PRO A 358 -27.68 -17.77 30.39
N PRO A 359 -27.24 -17.61 31.65
CA PRO A 359 -26.28 -16.56 32.03
C PRO A 359 -24.91 -16.69 31.34
N THR A 360 -24.61 -17.85 30.75
CA THR A 360 -23.41 -18.08 29.93
C THR A 360 -23.46 -17.38 28.57
N ARG A 361 -24.66 -17.15 28.02
CA ARG A 361 -24.90 -16.56 26.68
C ARG A 361 -25.21 -15.07 26.79
N ALA A 362 -24.18 -14.29 27.07
CA ALA A 362 -24.26 -12.82 27.15
C ALA A 362 -24.34 -12.14 25.76
N ASP A 363 -24.02 -12.87 24.70
CA ASP A 363 -24.05 -12.44 23.30
C ASP A 363 -25.46 -12.25 22.73
N ILE A 364 -26.46 -12.94 23.29
CA ILE A 364 -27.84 -12.87 22.78
C ILE A 364 -28.52 -11.62 23.32
N LEU A 365 -28.72 -10.64 22.44
CA LEU A 365 -29.32 -9.34 22.74
C LEU A 365 -30.58 -9.08 21.93
N HIS A 366 -30.78 -9.80 20.83
CA HIS A 366 -31.87 -9.59 19.88
C HIS A 366 -32.38 -10.92 19.28
N PRO A 367 -33.64 -11.00 18.81
CA PRO A 367 -34.14 -12.20 18.11
C PRO A 367 -33.31 -12.69 16.92
N CYS A 368 -32.47 -11.84 16.32
CA CYS A 368 -31.57 -12.25 15.25
C CYS A 368 -30.47 -13.19 15.74
N ASP A 369 -30.03 -13.08 16.99
CA ASP A 369 -28.99 -13.94 17.56
C ASP A 369 -29.54 -15.35 17.82
N ILE A 370 -30.83 -15.44 18.18
CA ILE A 370 -31.56 -16.71 18.27
C ILE A 370 -31.73 -17.33 16.88
N MET A 371 -32.05 -16.51 15.87
CA MET A 371 -32.14 -16.97 14.48
C MET A 371 -30.79 -17.48 13.96
N GLU A 372 -29.68 -16.80 14.28
CA GLU A 372 -28.32 -17.24 13.97
C GLU A 372 -28.04 -18.62 14.57
N ASP A 373 -28.32 -18.81 15.88
CA ASP A 373 -28.14 -20.10 16.55
C ASP A 373 -28.97 -21.23 15.92
N VAL A 374 -30.20 -20.94 15.47
CA VAL A 374 -31.01 -21.91 14.72
C VAL A 374 -30.32 -22.29 13.41
N ALA A 375 -29.77 -21.32 12.68
CA ALA A 375 -29.09 -21.57 11.43
C ALA A 375 -27.79 -22.37 11.63
N ILE A 376 -27.02 -22.08 12.69
CA ILE A 376 -25.82 -22.84 13.06
C ILE A 376 -26.19 -24.29 13.38
N ALA A 377 -27.16 -24.52 14.27
CA ALA A 377 -27.60 -25.86 14.62
C ALA A 377 -28.21 -26.64 13.45
N TYR A 378 -28.84 -25.95 12.51
CA TYR A 378 -29.33 -26.56 11.27
C TYR A 378 -28.18 -26.94 10.32
N GLY A 379 -27.07 -26.19 10.37
CA GLY A 379 -25.92 -26.32 9.50
C GLY A 379 -26.05 -25.47 8.25
N PHE A 380 -25.18 -24.47 8.07
CA PHE A 380 -25.27 -23.52 6.95
C PHE A 380 -25.21 -24.20 5.57
N ASN A 381 -24.46 -25.29 5.44
CA ASN A 381 -24.37 -26.06 4.19
C ASN A 381 -25.67 -26.75 3.80
N ASN A 382 -26.60 -26.93 4.73
CA ASN A 382 -27.92 -27.52 4.48
C ASN A 382 -28.94 -26.48 3.99
N ILE A 383 -28.63 -25.18 4.08
CA ILE A 383 -29.55 -24.12 3.67
C ILE A 383 -29.62 -24.06 2.13
N PRO A 384 -30.82 -24.17 1.52
CA PRO A 384 -30.98 -24.08 0.09
C PRO A 384 -30.51 -22.73 -0.46
N LYS A 385 -29.60 -22.76 -1.44
CA LYS A 385 -29.16 -21.54 -2.12
C LYS A 385 -30.27 -21.03 -3.03
N THR A 386 -30.66 -19.78 -2.85
CA THR A 386 -31.68 -19.10 -3.66
C THR A 386 -31.10 -17.86 -4.34
N PHE A 387 -31.68 -17.46 -5.47
CA PHE A 387 -31.35 -16.19 -6.11
C PHE A 387 -32.30 -15.10 -5.59
N PRO A 388 -31.79 -13.89 -5.26
CA PRO A 388 -32.66 -12.78 -4.90
C PRO A 388 -33.56 -12.41 -6.08
N THR A 389 -34.83 -12.12 -5.81
CA THR A 389 -35.84 -11.79 -6.83
C THR A 389 -35.70 -10.39 -7.43
N SER A 390 -34.72 -9.61 -6.97
CA SER A 390 -34.50 -8.22 -7.40
C SER A 390 -33.67 -8.15 -8.67
N ALA A 391 -34.27 -7.76 -9.79
CA ALA A 391 -33.55 -7.45 -11.02
C ALA A 391 -32.97 -6.02 -10.94
N THR A 392 -31.65 -5.89 -11.07
CA THR A 392 -30.97 -4.58 -11.11
C THR A 392 -30.04 -4.48 -12.32
N VAL A 393 -29.93 -3.29 -12.88
CA VAL A 393 -28.99 -3.00 -13.98
C VAL A 393 -27.79 -2.24 -13.43
N GLY A 394 -26.62 -2.86 -13.46
CA GLY A 394 -25.37 -2.24 -13.02
C GLY A 394 -24.92 -1.12 -13.95
N LYS A 395 -24.33 -0.06 -13.40
CA LYS A 395 -23.69 1.03 -14.16
C LYS A 395 -22.31 1.33 -13.59
N ALA A 396 -21.32 1.48 -14.47
CA ALA A 396 -19.98 1.90 -14.06
C ALA A 396 -19.98 3.35 -13.56
N LEU A 397 -19.22 3.62 -12.49
CA LEU A 397 -18.95 4.98 -12.05
C LEU A 397 -18.15 5.72 -13.15
N PRO A 398 -18.60 6.89 -13.66
CA PRO A 398 -17.98 7.54 -14.82
C PRO A 398 -16.46 7.77 -14.69
N ILE A 399 -15.99 8.18 -13.51
CA ILE A 399 -14.55 8.41 -13.28
C ILE A 399 -13.72 7.13 -13.36
N ASN A 400 -14.25 5.99 -12.91
CA ASN A 400 -13.57 4.71 -13.01
C ASN A 400 -13.55 4.23 -14.45
N LYS A 401 -14.67 4.34 -15.17
CA LYS A 401 -14.74 4.02 -16.60
C LYS A 401 -13.72 4.84 -17.40
N LEU A 402 -13.61 6.14 -17.13
CA LEU A 402 -12.61 7.00 -17.76
C LEU A 402 -11.18 6.58 -17.39
N SER A 403 -10.93 6.26 -16.13
CA SER A 403 -9.61 5.82 -15.67
C SER A 403 -9.18 4.53 -16.36
N ASP A 404 -10.09 3.57 -16.53
CA ASP A 404 -9.81 2.30 -17.21
C ASP A 404 -9.52 2.49 -18.71
N LEU A 405 -10.20 3.44 -19.35
CA LEU A 405 -9.87 3.84 -20.72
C LEU A 405 -8.44 4.42 -20.77
N VAL A 406 -8.10 5.38 -19.90
CA VAL A 406 -6.74 5.97 -19.86
C VAL A 406 -5.68 4.89 -19.64
N ARG A 407 -5.90 3.96 -18.69
CA ARG A 407 -4.96 2.86 -18.43
C ARG A 407 -4.73 1.99 -19.65
N ARG A 408 -5.82 1.57 -20.32
CA ARG A 408 -5.72 0.74 -21.52
C ARG A 408 -4.96 1.45 -22.62
N GLU A 409 -5.23 2.73 -22.84
CA GLU A 409 -4.61 3.52 -23.90
C GLU A 409 -3.12 3.77 -23.63
N PHE A 410 -2.73 4.02 -22.37
CA PHE A 410 -1.32 4.16 -22.00
C PHE A 410 -0.57 2.83 -22.15
N ALA A 411 -1.20 1.71 -21.78
CA ALA A 411 -0.65 0.38 -22.00
C ALA A 411 -0.44 0.08 -23.48
N LEU A 412 -1.41 0.41 -24.35
CA LEU A 412 -1.29 0.28 -25.81
C LEU A 412 -0.20 1.19 -26.39
N ALA A 413 0.04 2.35 -25.80
CA ALA A 413 1.17 3.23 -26.13
C ALA A 413 2.54 2.73 -25.62
N GLY A 414 2.59 1.54 -25.02
CA GLY A 414 3.81 0.88 -24.54
C GLY A 414 4.32 1.41 -23.20
N TRP A 415 3.42 1.94 -22.36
CA TRP A 415 3.72 2.34 -20.99
C TRP A 415 3.30 1.25 -20.01
N THR A 416 4.04 1.10 -18.91
CA THR A 416 3.76 0.11 -17.88
C THR A 416 3.09 0.78 -16.69
N GLU A 417 1.92 0.27 -16.28
CA GLU A 417 1.23 0.77 -15.09
C GLU A 417 1.97 0.34 -13.81
N VAL A 418 2.04 1.23 -12.83
CA VAL A 418 2.61 0.95 -11.51
C VAL A 418 1.58 1.22 -10.41
N LEU A 419 1.76 0.54 -9.27
CA LEU A 419 0.88 0.67 -8.10
C LEU A 419 1.69 1.00 -6.82
N PRO A 420 2.19 2.24 -6.67
CA PRO A 420 2.86 2.68 -5.46
C PRO A 420 1.89 2.80 -4.28
N LEU A 421 2.45 2.82 -3.06
CA LEU A 421 1.67 3.08 -1.85
C LEU A 421 1.09 4.51 -1.85
N ILE A 422 -0.08 4.66 -1.23
CA ILE A 422 -0.77 5.94 -1.08
C ILE A 422 -0.16 6.79 0.03
N LEU A 423 0.45 6.14 1.03
CA LEU A 423 1.13 6.80 2.15
C LEU A 423 2.61 7.00 1.81
N CYS A 424 3.13 8.18 2.15
CA CYS A 424 4.53 8.54 1.97
C CYS A 424 5.05 9.36 3.16
N SER A 425 6.36 9.55 3.22
CA SER A 425 6.95 10.45 4.21
C SER A 425 6.60 11.90 3.85
N HIS A 426 6.63 12.77 4.85
CA HIS A 426 6.40 14.20 4.64
C HIS A 426 7.43 14.80 3.68
N GLU A 427 8.70 14.44 3.85
CA GLU A 427 9.80 14.91 2.99
C GLU A 427 9.64 14.46 1.54
N GLU A 428 9.25 13.21 1.31
CA GLU A 428 8.99 12.67 -0.03
C GLU A 428 7.86 13.42 -0.75
N ASN A 429 6.86 13.90 -0.01
CA ASN A 429 5.72 14.58 -0.61
C ASN A 429 6.00 16.06 -0.94
N PHE A 430 7.00 16.67 -0.28
CA PHE A 430 7.27 18.10 -0.35
C PHE A 430 8.74 18.40 -0.65
N ALA A 431 9.61 18.31 0.36
CA ALA A 431 11.00 18.74 0.28
C ALA A 431 11.77 18.06 -0.87
N PHE A 432 11.55 16.76 -1.09
CA PHE A 432 12.24 16.01 -2.14
C PHE A 432 11.83 16.46 -3.54
N LEU A 433 10.62 17.01 -3.70
CA LEU A 433 10.11 17.62 -4.92
C LEU A 433 10.47 19.11 -5.04
N GLY A 434 11.23 19.66 -4.09
CA GLY A 434 11.57 21.09 -4.04
C GLY A 434 10.38 21.97 -3.65
N LYS A 435 9.37 21.43 -2.96
CA LYS A 435 8.16 22.13 -2.55
C LYS A 435 8.12 22.31 -1.03
N ASP A 436 7.60 23.44 -0.59
CA ASP A 436 7.32 23.69 0.83
C ASP A 436 5.92 23.18 1.21
N ASP A 437 5.77 22.68 2.44
CA ASP A 437 4.46 22.34 3.01
C ASP A 437 3.80 23.60 3.58
N ASP A 438 2.65 23.97 3.02
CA ASP A 438 1.82 25.07 3.52
C ASP A 438 1.08 24.71 4.84
N GLY A 439 1.12 23.44 5.25
CA GLY A 439 0.40 22.89 6.40
C GLY A 439 -1.10 22.67 6.16
N THR A 440 -1.64 23.23 5.09
CA THR A 440 -3.06 23.22 4.73
C THR A 440 -3.39 22.27 3.58
N THR A 441 -2.42 21.76 2.84
CA THR A 441 -2.66 20.92 1.65
C THR A 441 -2.73 19.43 1.97
N ALA A 442 -1.72 18.87 2.65
CA ALA A 442 -1.62 17.41 2.87
C ALA A 442 -2.34 16.92 4.13
N VAL A 443 -2.95 15.73 4.04
CA VAL A 443 -3.55 15.02 5.18
C VAL A 443 -2.45 14.25 5.93
N LYS A 444 -2.34 14.48 7.25
CA LYS A 444 -1.31 13.90 8.12
C LYS A 444 -1.91 12.80 9.01
N LEU A 445 -1.19 11.69 9.18
CA LEU A 445 -1.58 10.61 10.09
C LEU A 445 -1.18 10.97 11.53
N ALA A 446 -2.06 10.68 12.49
CA ALA A 446 -1.81 11.02 13.90
C ALA A 446 -0.72 10.13 14.54
N ASN A 447 -0.74 8.83 14.27
CA ASN A 447 0.16 7.84 14.89
C ASN A 447 0.76 6.90 13.83
N PRO A 448 1.62 7.42 12.92
CA PRO A 448 2.24 6.60 11.89
C PRO A 448 3.19 5.56 12.52
N LYS A 449 3.14 4.31 12.04
CA LYS A 449 4.01 3.23 12.53
C LYS A 449 5.46 3.38 12.08
N THR A 450 5.66 3.99 10.92
CA THR A 450 6.97 4.24 10.30
C THR A 450 7.00 5.68 9.77
N ALA A 451 8.20 6.25 9.62
CA ALA A 451 8.37 7.59 9.04
C ALA A 451 7.90 7.65 7.57
N GLU A 452 7.83 6.52 6.88
CA GLU A 452 7.35 6.42 5.49
C GLU A 452 5.84 6.62 5.35
N TYR A 453 5.07 6.64 6.44
CA TYR A 453 3.60 6.72 6.40
C TYR A 453 3.05 7.94 7.14
N GLN A 454 3.76 9.07 7.07
CA GLN A 454 3.38 10.30 7.76
C GLN A 454 2.20 11.02 7.11
N VAL A 455 2.14 11.02 5.78
CA VAL A 455 1.12 11.76 5.02
C VAL A 455 0.48 10.91 3.94
N VAL A 456 -0.73 11.31 3.55
CA VAL A 456 -1.36 10.81 2.33
C VAL A 456 -0.82 11.62 1.16
N ARG A 457 -0.38 10.95 0.10
CA ARG A 457 0.23 11.60 -1.07
C ARG A 457 -0.67 12.67 -1.70
N THR A 458 -0.07 13.80 -2.07
CA THR A 458 -0.73 14.90 -2.83
C THR A 458 -0.36 14.87 -4.31
N SER A 459 0.58 14.00 -4.69
CA SER A 459 1.04 13.75 -6.05
C SER A 459 1.33 12.26 -6.24
N LEU A 460 1.18 11.77 -7.47
CA LEU A 460 1.58 10.39 -7.82
C LEU A 460 3.09 10.28 -8.09
N LEU A 461 3.76 11.42 -8.32
CA LEU A 461 5.16 11.46 -8.73
C LEU A 461 6.13 10.83 -7.71
N PRO A 462 6.02 11.06 -6.38
CA PRO A 462 6.89 10.41 -5.40
C PRO A 462 6.88 8.88 -5.50
N GLY A 463 5.69 8.30 -5.64
CA GLY A 463 5.53 6.84 -5.77
C GLY A 463 6.21 6.31 -7.03
N ILE A 464 5.99 6.97 -8.16
CA ILE A 464 6.60 6.60 -9.44
C ILE A 464 8.13 6.76 -9.41
N LEU A 465 8.66 7.83 -8.80
CA LEU A 465 10.11 8.05 -8.66
C LEU A 465 10.76 6.97 -7.79
N LYS A 466 10.11 6.55 -6.69
CA LYS A 466 10.55 5.40 -5.90
C LYS A 466 10.52 4.11 -6.71
N THR A 467 9.48 3.87 -7.51
CA THR A 467 9.45 2.70 -8.40
C THR A 467 10.61 2.74 -9.39
N LEU A 468 10.90 3.89 -10.00
CA LEU A 468 12.05 4.04 -10.88
C LEU A 468 13.37 3.79 -10.13
N ARG A 469 13.47 4.22 -8.86
CA ARG A 469 14.64 4.03 -8.01
C ARG A 469 14.96 2.55 -7.80
N GLU A 470 13.95 1.75 -7.48
CA GLU A 470 14.12 0.30 -7.28
C GLU A 470 14.43 -0.43 -8.60
N ASN A 471 14.05 0.15 -9.74
CA ASN A 471 14.18 -0.47 -11.06
C ASN A 471 15.33 0.12 -11.92
N LYS A 472 16.27 0.88 -11.34
CA LYS A 472 17.40 1.48 -12.07
C LYS A 472 18.24 0.48 -12.88
N LYS A 473 18.26 -0.80 -12.49
CA LYS A 473 19.01 -1.88 -13.16
C LYS A 473 18.32 -2.40 -14.43
N HIS A 474 17.06 -2.06 -14.66
CA HIS A 474 16.33 -2.49 -15.85
C HIS A 474 16.85 -1.78 -17.10
N ALA A 475 16.65 -2.43 -18.24
CA ALA A 475 17.05 -1.87 -19.53
C ALA A 475 16.26 -0.58 -19.83
N LEU A 476 16.99 0.46 -20.25
CA LEU A 476 16.40 1.70 -20.72
C LEU A 476 15.88 1.54 -22.17
N PRO A 477 14.82 2.26 -22.57
CA PRO A 477 14.06 3.23 -21.78
C PRO A 477 13.00 2.59 -20.87
N ILE A 478 12.80 3.18 -19.69
CA ILE A 478 11.74 2.82 -18.75
C ILE A 478 10.57 3.80 -18.91
N LYS A 479 9.36 3.29 -19.11
CA LYS A 479 8.12 4.05 -19.30
C LYS A 479 7.09 3.61 -18.27
N LEU A 480 6.87 4.41 -17.23
CA LEU A 480 5.93 4.08 -16.15
C LEU A 480 4.79 5.09 -16.11
N PHE A 481 3.61 4.63 -15.72
CA PHE A 481 2.48 5.52 -15.44
C PHE A 481 1.63 5.00 -14.28
N GLU A 482 0.85 5.89 -13.68
CA GLU A 482 -0.15 5.57 -12.67
C GLU A 482 -1.40 6.41 -12.93
N VAL A 483 -2.57 5.77 -12.79
CA VAL A 483 -3.87 6.45 -12.75
C VAL A 483 -4.50 6.14 -11.39
N SER A 484 -4.50 7.09 -10.48
CA SER A 484 -4.95 6.83 -9.10
C SER A 484 -5.28 8.11 -8.34
N ASP A 485 -5.81 7.94 -7.14
CA ASP A 485 -6.22 9.05 -6.29
C ASP A 485 -5.04 9.64 -5.50
N VAL A 486 -5.08 10.96 -5.36
CA VAL A 486 -4.33 11.75 -4.39
C VAL A 486 -5.32 12.44 -3.45
N VAL A 487 -4.86 12.87 -2.28
CA VAL A 487 -5.74 13.45 -1.27
C VAL A 487 -5.30 14.85 -0.89
N PHE A 488 -6.28 15.76 -0.82
CA PHE A 488 -6.12 17.12 -0.34
C PHE A 488 -7.04 17.36 0.84
N LYS A 489 -6.62 18.22 1.78
CA LYS A 489 -7.55 18.80 2.75
C LYS A 489 -8.53 19.73 2.04
N ASP A 490 -9.76 19.75 2.53
CA ASP A 490 -10.83 20.61 2.04
C ASP A 490 -11.87 20.80 3.13
N ASP A 491 -11.74 21.90 3.87
CA ASP A 491 -12.60 22.21 5.01
C ASP A 491 -14.08 22.45 4.65
N SER A 492 -14.42 22.56 3.36
CA SER A 492 -15.82 22.70 2.91
C SER A 492 -16.59 21.38 2.95
N LEU A 493 -15.89 20.25 2.98
CA LEU A 493 -16.49 18.91 3.00
C LEU A 493 -16.61 18.36 4.42
N GLU A 494 -17.57 17.48 4.65
CA GLU A 494 -17.82 16.83 5.95
C GLU A 494 -16.54 16.17 6.52
N ARG A 495 -15.79 15.46 5.68
CA ARG A 495 -14.55 14.77 6.07
C ARG A 495 -13.31 15.67 6.11
N ARG A 496 -13.46 16.94 5.74
CA ARG A 496 -12.38 17.92 5.59
C ARG A 496 -11.24 17.49 4.66
N ALA A 497 -11.53 16.55 3.76
CA ALA A 497 -10.58 15.99 2.82
C ALA A 497 -11.31 15.50 1.56
N ARG A 498 -10.63 15.55 0.42
CA ARG A 498 -11.15 15.14 -0.89
C ARG A 498 -10.13 14.31 -1.66
N ASN A 499 -10.64 13.30 -2.37
CA ASN A 499 -9.86 12.53 -3.32
C ASN A 499 -9.93 13.20 -4.69
N GLU A 500 -8.81 13.23 -5.40
CA GLU A 500 -8.74 13.61 -6.81
C GLU A 500 -8.06 12.52 -7.62
N ARG A 501 -8.72 12.05 -8.69
CA ARG A 501 -8.13 11.12 -9.65
C ARG A 501 -7.11 11.85 -10.51
N ARG A 502 -5.85 11.42 -10.44
CA ARG A 502 -4.73 11.97 -11.22
C ARG A 502 -4.18 10.90 -12.17
N VAL A 503 -3.55 11.37 -13.24
CA VAL A 503 -2.78 10.57 -14.19
C VAL A 503 -1.37 11.12 -14.15
N CYS A 504 -0.38 10.26 -13.93
CA CYS A 504 1.03 10.65 -13.93
C CYS A 504 1.83 9.64 -14.74
N ALA A 505 2.82 10.11 -15.49
CA ALA A 505 3.67 9.28 -16.32
C ALA A 505 5.13 9.77 -16.23
N ILE A 506 6.09 8.86 -16.26
CA ILE A 506 7.52 9.16 -16.28
C ILE A 506 8.24 8.38 -17.39
N TYR A 507 9.08 9.10 -18.13
CA TYR A 507 10.00 8.53 -19.11
C TYR A 507 11.42 8.64 -18.56
N SER A 508 12.14 7.53 -18.54
CA SER A 508 13.55 7.50 -18.14
C SER A 508 14.40 6.80 -19.20
N SER A 509 15.45 7.46 -19.66
CA SER A 509 16.39 6.98 -20.67
C SER A 509 17.72 7.72 -20.53
N LYS A 510 18.68 7.44 -21.42
CA LYS A 510 19.94 8.20 -21.52
C LYS A 510 19.72 9.69 -21.82
N THR A 511 18.57 10.03 -22.41
CA THR A 511 18.11 11.39 -22.65
C THR A 511 16.78 11.61 -21.93
N SER A 512 16.47 12.87 -21.58
CA SER A 512 15.27 13.21 -20.79
C SER A 512 13.95 12.97 -21.54
N GLY A 513 13.97 12.93 -22.87
CA GLY A 513 12.80 12.59 -23.70
C GLY A 513 11.59 13.50 -23.48
N PHE A 514 11.79 14.82 -23.38
CA PHE A 514 10.70 15.80 -23.22
C PHE A 514 9.63 15.66 -24.32
N GLU A 515 10.06 15.40 -25.55
CA GLU A 515 9.20 15.15 -26.70
C GLU A 515 8.34 13.88 -26.56
N VAL A 516 8.79 12.87 -25.81
CA VAL A 516 8.06 11.61 -25.60
C VAL A 516 6.90 11.83 -24.63
N ILE A 517 7.15 12.53 -23.52
CA ILE A 517 6.10 12.89 -22.55
C ILE A 517 5.09 13.86 -23.19
N HIS A 518 5.58 14.86 -23.94
CA HIS A 518 4.71 15.76 -24.69
C HIS A 518 3.84 15.00 -25.72
N GLY A 519 4.42 14.00 -26.41
CA GLY A 519 3.69 13.11 -27.30
C GLY A 519 2.61 12.28 -26.60
N LEU A 520 2.90 11.74 -25.40
CA LEU A 520 1.92 11.02 -24.59
C LEU A 520 0.76 11.94 -24.15
N LEU A 521 1.06 13.18 -23.76
CA LEU A 521 0.03 14.17 -23.43
C LEU A 521 -0.86 14.46 -24.64
N ASN A 522 -0.28 14.66 -25.83
CA ASN A 522 -1.05 14.88 -27.06
C ASN A 522 -1.96 13.67 -27.37
N TYR A 523 -1.44 12.45 -27.20
CA TYR A 523 -2.21 11.22 -27.35
C TYR A 523 -3.39 11.15 -26.37
N LEU A 524 -3.15 11.48 -25.09
CA LEU A 524 -4.20 11.55 -24.07
C LEU A 524 -5.28 12.57 -24.46
N LEU A 525 -4.90 13.77 -24.88
CA LEU A 525 -5.85 14.82 -25.27
C LEU A 525 -6.65 14.44 -26.52
N GLU A 526 -6.01 13.82 -27.51
CA GLU A 526 -6.67 13.32 -28.72
C GLU A 526 -7.71 12.25 -28.38
N MET A 527 -7.35 11.28 -27.53
CA MET A 527 -8.26 10.25 -27.04
C MET A 527 -9.46 10.84 -26.29
N LEU A 528 -9.24 11.91 -25.52
CA LEU A 528 -10.30 12.64 -24.81
C LEU A 528 -11.06 13.63 -25.71
N HIS A 529 -10.71 13.73 -27.00
CA HIS A 529 -11.25 14.70 -27.95
C HIS A 529 -11.12 16.16 -27.48
N VAL A 530 -10.00 16.50 -26.82
CA VAL A 530 -9.69 17.85 -26.32
C VAL A 530 -8.71 18.55 -27.26
N LYS A 531 -9.11 19.69 -27.81
CA LYS A 531 -8.27 20.48 -28.73
C LYS A 531 -7.22 21.30 -27.96
N LEU A 532 -5.95 21.17 -28.37
CA LEU A 532 -4.85 21.98 -27.85
C LEU A 532 -4.91 23.40 -28.42
N ILE A 533 -4.78 24.40 -27.55
CA ILE A 533 -4.70 25.83 -27.90
C ILE A 533 -3.26 26.31 -27.64
N SER A 534 -2.80 27.33 -28.37
CA SER A 534 -1.44 27.88 -28.31
C SER A 534 -0.94 28.12 -26.87
N PRO A 535 0.36 27.92 -26.62
CA PRO A 535 0.95 28.02 -25.28
C PRO A 535 0.88 29.45 -24.71
N SER A 536 0.60 29.55 -23.41
CA SER A 536 0.74 30.76 -22.60
C SER A 536 2.03 30.70 -21.76
N GLU A 537 2.46 31.83 -21.19
CA GLU A 537 3.73 31.97 -20.47
C GLU A 537 3.97 30.93 -19.35
N ASP A 538 5.24 30.57 -19.18
CA ASP A 538 5.72 29.55 -18.24
C ASP A 538 5.80 30.10 -16.81
N GLU A 539 5.13 29.44 -15.86
CA GLU A 539 5.43 29.55 -14.43
C GLU A 539 6.41 28.43 -14.04
N SER A 540 7.36 28.72 -13.13
CA SER A 540 8.46 27.81 -12.79
C SER A 540 8.10 26.92 -11.59
N ASP A 541 7.69 25.66 -11.81
CA ASP A 541 7.56 24.66 -10.74
C ASP A 541 8.96 24.10 -10.38
N PRO A 542 9.39 24.18 -9.10
CA PRO A 542 10.73 23.76 -8.66
C PRO A 542 10.99 22.27 -8.81
N THR A 543 9.96 21.45 -8.99
CA THR A 543 10.12 20.02 -9.30
C THR A 543 10.78 19.78 -10.65
N PHE A 544 10.69 20.74 -11.58
CA PHE A 544 11.20 20.60 -12.94
C PHE A 544 12.42 21.49 -13.22
N PHE A 545 13.18 21.12 -14.25
CA PHE A 545 14.31 21.88 -14.74
C PHE A 545 13.84 23.19 -15.38
N PRO A 546 14.44 24.35 -15.04
CA PRO A 546 13.99 25.65 -15.51
C PRO A 546 13.89 25.73 -17.04
N LYS A 547 12.81 26.35 -17.55
CA LYS A 547 12.50 26.50 -18.99
C LYS A 547 12.32 25.17 -19.76
N ARG A 548 12.17 24.06 -19.04
CA ARG A 548 11.89 22.72 -19.59
C ARG A 548 10.68 22.09 -18.91
N SER A 549 9.71 22.93 -18.59
CA SER A 549 8.43 22.57 -17.98
C SER A 549 7.33 23.42 -18.61
N ALA A 550 6.11 22.92 -18.58
CA ALA A 550 4.92 23.66 -18.97
C ALA A 550 3.73 23.25 -18.10
N ASP A 551 2.89 24.22 -17.79
CA ASP A 551 1.61 24.02 -17.13
C ASP A 551 0.51 23.73 -18.16
N ILE A 552 -0.42 22.85 -17.77
CA ILE A 552 -1.54 22.44 -18.61
C ILE A 552 -2.80 23.07 -18.03
N PHE A 553 -3.43 23.93 -18.84
CA PHE A 553 -4.67 24.60 -18.48
C PHE A 553 -5.84 24.11 -19.34
N LEU A 554 -6.98 23.87 -18.70
CA LEU A 554 -8.24 23.57 -19.37
C LEU A 554 -9.08 24.85 -19.42
N ARG A 555 -9.42 25.27 -20.64
CA ARG A 555 -10.37 26.37 -20.87
C ARG A 555 -11.76 25.82 -21.08
N ASN A 556 -12.71 26.23 -20.24
CA ASN A 556 -14.10 25.86 -20.43
C ASN A 556 -14.75 26.80 -21.49
N VAL A 557 -15.36 26.17 -22.50
CA VAL A 557 -15.95 26.85 -23.67
C VAL A 557 -17.14 27.72 -23.26
N SER A 558 -17.87 27.36 -22.21
CA SER A 558 -19.13 27.99 -21.83
C SER A 558 -18.98 29.22 -20.93
N ASN A 559 -17.92 29.31 -20.12
CA ASN A 559 -17.77 30.35 -19.09
C ASN A 559 -16.43 31.10 -19.18
N THR A 560 -15.60 30.82 -20.18
CA THR A 560 -14.26 31.42 -20.39
C THR A 560 -13.28 31.29 -19.22
N THR A 561 -13.59 30.47 -18.20
CA THR A 561 -12.68 30.23 -17.08
C THR A 561 -11.58 29.26 -17.50
N THR A 562 -10.35 29.56 -17.09
CA THR A 562 -9.17 28.74 -17.32
C THR A 562 -8.75 28.11 -15.99
N THR A 563 -8.63 26.78 -15.95
CA THR A 563 -8.27 26.01 -14.75
C THR A 563 -7.00 25.22 -14.99
N LYS A 564 -6.00 25.31 -14.12
CA LYS A 564 -4.80 24.47 -14.17
C LYS A 564 -5.18 23.01 -13.86
N ILE A 565 -4.94 22.10 -14.80
CA ILE A 565 -5.26 20.66 -14.67
C ILE A 565 -4.03 19.79 -14.44
N GLY A 566 -2.83 20.28 -14.73
CA GLY A 566 -1.59 19.57 -14.50
C GLY A 566 -0.36 20.35 -14.95
N SER A 567 0.77 19.66 -14.97
CA SER A 567 2.06 20.18 -15.41
C SER A 567 2.90 19.01 -15.94
N PHE A 568 3.82 19.29 -16.85
CA PHE A 568 4.80 18.30 -17.32
C PHE A 568 6.16 18.97 -17.57
N GLY A 569 7.24 18.21 -17.49
CA GLY A 569 8.57 18.75 -17.68
C GLY A 569 9.68 17.74 -17.45
N ILE A 570 10.92 18.20 -17.61
CA ILE A 570 12.12 17.44 -17.23
C ILE A 570 12.29 17.57 -15.72
N ILE A 571 12.37 16.47 -14.97
CA ILE A 571 12.58 16.50 -13.52
C ILE A 571 13.91 17.19 -13.18
N HIS A 572 13.90 18.05 -12.16
CA HIS A 572 15.09 18.77 -11.72
C HIS A 572 16.17 17.80 -11.18
N PRO A 573 17.47 18.00 -11.48
CA PRO A 573 18.56 17.14 -10.99
C PRO A 573 18.56 16.93 -9.47
N ASN A 574 18.33 17.99 -8.67
CA ASN A 574 18.22 17.88 -7.21
C ASN A 574 17.08 16.94 -6.77
N VAL A 575 15.94 16.93 -7.48
CA VAL A 575 14.84 16.00 -7.18
C VAL A 575 15.30 14.57 -7.50
N LEU A 576 15.94 14.35 -8.65
CA LEU A 576 16.48 13.03 -8.98
C LEU A 576 17.48 12.56 -7.91
N GLU A 577 18.36 13.44 -7.44
CA GLU A 577 19.33 13.16 -6.36
C GLU A 577 18.63 12.79 -5.04
N ASN A 578 17.58 13.50 -4.64
CA ASN A 578 16.79 13.20 -3.45
C ASN A 578 16.12 11.81 -3.50
N TYR A 579 15.77 11.33 -4.69
CA TYR A 579 15.29 9.95 -4.92
C TYR A 579 16.41 8.98 -5.34
N GLU A 580 17.67 9.36 -5.16
CA GLU A 580 18.89 8.60 -5.47
C GLU A 580 19.02 8.20 -6.95
N LEU A 581 18.25 8.79 -7.86
CA LEU A 581 18.29 8.55 -9.29
C LEU A 581 19.53 9.24 -9.88
N PHE A 582 20.70 8.63 -9.70
CA PHE A 582 21.98 9.18 -10.12
C PHE A 582 22.06 9.39 -11.64
N VAL A 583 22.40 10.62 -12.03
CA VAL A 583 22.89 11.02 -13.37
C VAL A 583 24.43 11.06 -13.38
N ALA A 584 25.10 10.33 -12.49
CA ALA A 584 26.56 10.40 -12.31
C ALA A 584 27.30 9.95 -13.58
N ASP A 585 26.86 8.88 -14.24
CA ASP A 585 27.51 8.35 -15.45
C ASP A 585 27.38 9.28 -16.65
N GLY A 586 26.25 10.00 -16.75
CA GLY A 586 26.01 10.97 -17.82
C GLY A 586 26.86 12.22 -17.67
N VAL A 587 27.00 12.74 -16.44
CA VAL A 587 27.87 13.88 -16.13
C VAL A 587 29.34 13.50 -16.29
N PHE A 588 29.73 12.32 -15.79
CA PHE A 588 31.09 11.77 -15.96
C PHE A 588 31.46 11.62 -17.43
N PHE A 589 30.58 11.01 -18.23
CA PHE A 589 30.80 10.86 -19.68
C PHE A 589 30.89 12.20 -20.39
N ALA A 590 30.00 13.15 -20.09
CA ALA A 590 29.99 14.47 -20.71
C ALA A 590 31.27 15.25 -20.41
N GLU A 591 31.71 15.27 -19.14
CA GLU A 591 32.93 15.96 -18.73
C GLU A 591 34.18 15.29 -19.33
N LEU A 592 34.22 13.96 -19.35
CA LEU A 592 35.32 13.19 -19.94
C LEU A 592 35.44 13.40 -21.45
N ASN A 593 34.30 13.38 -22.16
CA ASN A 593 34.26 13.61 -23.60
C ASN A 593 34.65 15.06 -23.95
N GLU A 594 34.23 16.05 -23.15
CA GLU A 594 34.67 17.44 -23.32
C GLU A 594 36.18 17.61 -23.08
N PHE A 595 36.72 16.98 -22.03
CA PHE A 595 38.16 17.00 -21.73
C PHE A 595 38.98 16.46 -22.90
N PHE A 596 38.66 15.26 -23.41
CA PHE A 596 39.39 14.70 -24.55
C PHE A 596 39.19 15.46 -25.85
N THR A 597 38.00 16.05 -26.05
CA THR A 597 37.76 16.90 -27.22
C THR A 597 38.69 18.11 -27.26
N ARG A 598 39.06 18.66 -26.09
CA ARG A 598 40.00 19.79 -25.98
C ARG A 598 41.45 19.35 -26.06
N GLU A 599 41.84 18.33 -25.29
CA GLU A 599 43.23 17.90 -25.14
C GLU A 599 43.77 17.08 -26.33
N LEU A 600 42.89 16.37 -27.05
CA LEU A 600 43.25 15.47 -28.15
C LEU A 600 42.76 15.99 -29.53
N ALA A 601 42.53 17.29 -29.64
CA ALA A 601 42.02 17.92 -30.85
C ALA A 601 43.00 17.81 -32.03
N GLU A 602 44.32 17.90 -31.77
CA GLU A 602 45.36 17.86 -32.80
C GLU A 602 45.58 16.43 -33.33
N GLU A 603 45.39 15.43 -32.46
CA GLU A 603 45.54 14.00 -32.71
C GLU A 603 44.29 13.40 -33.42
N GLY A 604 43.26 14.23 -33.59
CA GLY A 604 42.01 13.90 -34.26
C GLY A 604 41.16 12.94 -33.45
N TYR A 605 40.84 13.33 -32.22
CA TYR A 605 39.85 12.67 -31.37
C TYR A 605 38.48 12.54 -32.04
N SER A 606 37.88 11.36 -31.93
CA SER A 606 36.58 11.00 -32.52
C SER A 606 35.54 10.58 -31.48
N GLY A 607 35.94 10.40 -30.21
CA GLY A 607 35.03 9.98 -29.14
C GLY A 607 35.72 9.06 -28.13
N VAL A 608 35.07 8.85 -26.99
CA VAL A 608 35.50 7.95 -25.92
C VAL A 608 34.40 6.94 -25.63
N GLU A 609 34.79 5.69 -25.39
CA GLU A 609 33.90 4.64 -24.87
C GLU A 609 34.33 4.31 -23.44
N VAL A 610 33.36 4.28 -22.53
CA VAL A 610 33.59 3.98 -21.11
C VAL A 610 33.03 2.60 -20.83
N ARG A 611 33.87 1.67 -20.37
CA ARG A 611 33.47 0.34 -19.92
C ARG A 611 33.76 0.20 -18.44
N VAL A 612 32.71 0.11 -17.64
CA VAL A 612 32.83 -0.05 -16.19
C VAL A 612 32.73 -1.54 -15.85
N THR A 613 33.78 -2.11 -15.26
CA THR A 613 33.74 -3.43 -14.62
C THR A 613 33.90 -3.28 -13.11
N PRO A 614 33.45 -4.25 -12.29
CA PRO A 614 33.59 -4.17 -10.83
C PRO A 614 35.03 -4.03 -10.33
N ALA A 615 36.02 -4.43 -11.15
CA ALA A 615 37.44 -4.36 -10.81
C ALA A 615 38.14 -3.10 -11.37
N ARG A 616 37.71 -2.59 -12.54
CA ARG A 616 38.37 -1.48 -13.24
C ARG A 616 37.44 -0.74 -14.20
N THR A 617 37.71 0.54 -14.41
CA THR A 617 37.08 1.36 -15.46
C THR A 617 38.04 1.47 -16.65
N GLU A 618 37.63 0.94 -17.79
CA GLU A 618 38.38 0.99 -19.05
C GLU A 618 37.86 2.14 -19.92
N LEU A 619 38.76 3.03 -20.35
CA LEU A 619 38.46 4.18 -21.19
C LEU A 619 39.11 4.00 -22.57
N ILE A 620 38.30 3.80 -23.60
CA ILE A 620 38.79 3.58 -24.97
C ILE A 620 38.65 4.88 -25.76
N ILE A 621 39.79 5.53 -26.02
CA ILE A 621 39.90 6.77 -26.80
C ILE A 621 39.98 6.41 -28.27
N ARG A 622 39.04 6.89 -29.09
CA ARG A 622 39.07 6.72 -30.53
C ARG A 622 39.71 7.95 -31.17
N ALA A 623 40.84 7.78 -31.85
CA ALA A 623 41.57 8.88 -32.48
C ALA A 623 42.14 8.49 -33.86
N THR A 624 42.37 9.50 -34.70
CA THR A 624 42.98 9.29 -36.03
C THR A 624 44.48 9.02 -35.96
N HIS A 625 45.19 9.66 -35.02
CA HIS A 625 46.64 9.50 -34.82
C HIS A 625 46.93 8.85 -33.46
N THR A 626 46.68 7.54 -33.34
CA THR A 626 46.81 6.81 -32.04
C THR A 626 48.21 6.80 -31.46
N GLN A 627 49.26 6.83 -32.29
CA GLN A 627 50.65 6.88 -31.83
C GLN A 627 50.97 8.17 -31.06
N GLU A 628 50.37 9.29 -31.47
CA GLU A 628 50.57 10.60 -30.82
C GLU A 628 49.76 10.72 -29.51
N VAL A 629 48.62 10.01 -29.42
CA VAL A 629 47.85 9.86 -28.17
C VAL A 629 48.61 9.00 -27.16
N LEU A 630 49.28 7.94 -27.60
CA LEU A 630 50.11 7.08 -26.75
C LEU A 630 51.38 7.82 -26.30
N GLY A 631 52.01 8.58 -27.20
CA GLY A 631 53.28 9.28 -26.98
C GLY A 631 54.48 8.34 -26.92
N GLU A 632 55.70 8.88 -26.91
CA GLU A 632 56.93 8.09 -26.84
C GLU A 632 56.94 7.17 -25.60
N ARG A 633 57.08 5.85 -25.81
CA ARG A 633 57.02 4.81 -24.76
C ARG A 633 55.76 4.90 -23.88
N GLY A 634 54.61 5.30 -24.44
CA GLY A 634 53.35 5.37 -23.72
C GLY A 634 53.33 6.42 -22.61
N ARG A 635 54.16 7.48 -22.72
CA ARG A 635 54.24 8.53 -21.69
C ARG A 635 52.95 9.35 -21.61
N ARG A 636 52.42 9.76 -22.76
CA ARG A 636 51.26 10.66 -22.84
C ARG A 636 49.99 10.01 -22.34
N ILE A 637 49.76 8.73 -22.68
CA ILE A 637 48.59 8.00 -22.17
C ILE A 637 48.65 7.81 -20.65
N ARG A 638 49.83 7.62 -20.06
CA ARG A 638 50.01 7.54 -18.60
C ARG A 638 49.75 8.89 -17.91
N GLU A 639 50.18 9.99 -18.53
CA GLU A 639 49.87 11.35 -18.05
C GLU A 639 48.36 11.62 -18.07
N LEU A 640 47.66 11.25 -19.15
CA LEU A 640 46.20 11.34 -19.25
C LEU A 640 45.50 10.47 -18.19
N THR A 641 45.96 9.24 -17.96
CA THR A 641 45.44 8.37 -16.91
C THR A 641 45.58 9.02 -15.53
N ALA A 642 46.74 9.60 -15.21
CA ALA A 642 46.97 10.26 -13.92
C ALA A 642 46.09 11.52 -13.74
N LEU A 643 45.88 12.30 -14.81
CA LEU A 643 44.99 13.45 -14.79
C LEU A 643 43.54 13.05 -14.52
N ILE A 644 43.05 11.99 -15.16
CA ILE A 644 41.70 11.47 -14.98
C ILE A 644 41.54 10.89 -13.57
N GLN A 645 42.52 10.11 -13.10
CA GLN A 645 42.52 9.57 -11.74
C GLN A 645 42.41 10.68 -10.69
N LYS A 646 43.20 11.76 -10.85
CA LYS A 646 43.18 12.90 -9.91
C LYS A 646 41.91 13.74 -10.02
N ARG A 647 41.40 13.97 -11.24
CA ARG A 647 40.24 14.83 -11.49
C ARG A 647 38.94 14.19 -11.00
N PHE A 648 38.78 12.89 -11.23
CA PHE A 648 37.58 12.13 -10.85
C PHE A 648 37.74 11.30 -9.57
N LYS A 649 38.88 11.46 -8.87
CA LYS A 649 39.19 10.82 -7.57
C LYS A 649 39.11 9.29 -7.60
N PHE A 650 39.60 8.67 -8.68
CA PHE A 650 39.67 7.22 -8.75
C PHE A 650 40.78 6.67 -7.83
N PRO A 651 40.55 5.53 -7.13
CA PRO A 651 41.61 4.84 -6.41
C PRO A 651 42.76 4.41 -7.33
N GLU A 652 43.98 4.31 -6.81
CA GLU A 652 45.14 3.90 -7.61
C GLU A 652 44.88 2.54 -8.32
N ASN A 653 45.28 2.45 -9.59
CA ASN A 653 45.13 1.27 -10.48
C ASN A 653 43.69 0.85 -10.84
N THR A 654 42.67 1.69 -10.60
CA THR A 654 41.28 1.37 -10.96
C THR A 654 40.84 1.89 -12.34
N VAL A 655 41.68 2.67 -13.02
CA VAL A 655 41.40 3.26 -14.34
C VAL A 655 42.48 2.89 -15.33
N GLU A 656 42.08 2.43 -16.52
CA GLU A 656 42.96 2.05 -17.60
C GLU A 656 42.52 2.72 -18.91
N LEU A 657 43.45 3.33 -19.65
CA LEU A 657 43.18 4.00 -20.91
C LEU A 657 43.73 3.18 -22.08
N TYR A 658 42.95 3.07 -23.15
CA TYR A 658 43.34 2.48 -24.42
C TYR A 658 43.14 3.48 -25.55
N ALA A 659 43.98 3.42 -26.59
CA ALA A 659 43.82 4.21 -27.80
C ALA A 659 43.49 3.29 -28.97
N GLU A 660 42.32 3.48 -29.58
CA GLU A 660 41.85 2.73 -30.74
C GLU A 660 41.87 3.62 -31.99
N LYS A 661 42.33 3.05 -33.11
CA LYS A 661 42.42 3.79 -34.38
C LYS A 661 41.07 3.80 -35.06
N VAL A 662 40.62 4.98 -35.48
CA VAL A 662 39.42 5.12 -36.31
C VAL A 662 39.64 4.39 -37.65
N GLN A 663 38.88 3.31 -37.89
CA GLN A 663 39.12 2.42 -39.04
C GLN A 663 38.94 3.13 -40.39
N ASN A 664 37.92 3.98 -40.53
CA ASN A 664 37.64 4.73 -41.76
C ASN A 664 37.57 6.24 -41.49
N ARG A 665 38.72 6.94 -41.58
CA ARG A 665 38.83 8.39 -41.37
C ARG A 665 37.88 9.20 -42.25
N GLY A 666 37.62 8.75 -43.47
CA GLY A 666 36.72 9.41 -44.43
C GLY A 666 35.24 9.43 -44.02
N LEU A 667 34.80 8.48 -43.19
CA LEU A 667 33.40 8.34 -42.77
C LEU A 667 33.12 8.93 -41.38
N CYS A 668 34.14 9.44 -40.69
CA CYS A 668 34.00 10.05 -39.37
C CYS A 668 33.67 11.54 -39.50
N ALA A 669 32.49 11.98 -39.04
CA ALA A 669 32.04 13.37 -39.18
C ALA A 669 32.98 14.36 -38.45
N ILE A 670 33.51 13.96 -37.28
CA ILE A 670 34.42 14.78 -36.47
C ILE A 670 35.74 15.03 -37.21
N ALA A 671 36.38 13.98 -37.73
CA ALA A 671 37.65 14.10 -38.44
C ALA A 671 37.53 14.96 -39.71
N GLN A 672 36.38 14.88 -40.39
CA GLN A 672 36.11 15.69 -41.59
C GLN A 672 35.79 17.14 -41.27
N CYS A 673 35.08 17.40 -40.16
CA CYS A 673 34.86 18.76 -39.67
C CYS A 673 36.18 19.44 -39.23
N GLU A 674 37.09 18.73 -38.58
CA GLU A 674 38.42 19.27 -38.26
C GLU A 674 39.26 19.51 -39.52
N SER A 675 39.25 18.59 -40.49
CA SER A 675 39.88 18.78 -41.80
C SER A 675 39.36 20.03 -42.51
N LEU A 676 38.05 20.26 -42.47
CA LEU A 676 37.42 21.46 -43.01
C LEU A 676 37.88 22.73 -42.26
N ARG A 677 37.91 22.69 -40.93
CA ARG A 677 38.41 23.78 -40.07
C ARG A 677 39.86 24.14 -40.41
N TYR A 678 40.77 23.17 -40.52
CA TYR A 678 42.16 23.42 -40.89
C TYR A 678 42.28 24.05 -42.29
N LYS A 679 41.54 23.55 -43.28
CA LYS A 679 41.53 24.13 -44.63
C LYS A 679 41.04 25.58 -44.62
N LEU A 680 40.02 25.89 -43.82
CA LEU A 680 39.49 27.25 -43.68
C LEU A 680 40.47 28.19 -42.96
N LEU A 681 41.13 27.72 -41.89
CA LEU A 681 42.16 28.48 -41.18
C LEU A 681 43.42 28.72 -42.03
N ALA A 682 43.77 27.75 -42.87
CA ALA A 682 44.85 27.87 -43.86
C ALA A 682 44.50 28.81 -45.04
N GLY A 683 43.32 29.45 -45.02
CA GLY A 683 42.93 30.47 -45.99
C GLY A 683 42.35 29.95 -47.31
N LEU A 684 42.09 28.65 -47.43
CA LEU A 684 41.44 28.09 -48.62
C LEU A 684 40.03 28.68 -48.79
N ALA A 685 39.62 28.92 -50.04
CA ALA A 685 38.27 29.39 -50.35
C ALA A 685 37.22 28.38 -49.87
N VAL A 686 36.17 28.85 -49.20
CA VAL A 686 35.12 28.02 -48.55
C VAL A 686 34.59 26.94 -49.50
N ARG A 687 34.24 27.31 -50.74
CA ARG A 687 33.75 26.38 -51.76
C ARG A 687 34.76 25.27 -52.06
N ARG A 688 36.04 25.60 -52.23
CA ARG A 688 37.12 24.63 -52.50
C ARG A 688 37.38 23.72 -51.29
N ALA A 689 37.32 24.28 -50.08
CA ALA A 689 37.49 23.52 -48.85
C ALA A 689 36.35 22.50 -48.65
N CYS A 690 35.09 22.92 -48.88
CA CYS A 690 33.91 22.06 -48.73
C CYS A 690 33.88 20.94 -49.77
N TYR A 691 34.06 21.24 -51.06
CA TYR A 691 34.12 20.20 -52.09
C TYR A 691 35.30 19.25 -51.92
N GLY A 692 36.43 19.73 -51.40
CA GLY A 692 37.59 18.88 -51.10
C GLY A 692 37.39 17.96 -49.89
N VAL A 693 36.45 18.24 -48.99
CA VAL A 693 36.07 17.34 -47.89
C VAL A 693 34.95 16.40 -48.35
N LEU A 694 33.93 16.93 -49.01
CA LEU A 694 32.79 16.18 -49.54
C LEU A 694 33.25 15.10 -50.54
N ARG A 695 34.17 15.43 -51.46
CA ARG A 695 34.75 14.43 -52.38
C ARG A 695 35.49 13.31 -51.64
N PHE A 696 36.26 13.66 -50.61
CA PHE A 696 37.02 12.67 -49.82
C PHE A 696 36.10 11.72 -49.04
N ILE A 697 34.96 12.23 -48.53
CA ILE A 697 33.93 11.44 -47.86
C ILE A 697 33.29 10.44 -48.84
N MET A 698 32.90 10.90 -50.02
CA MET A 698 32.31 10.05 -51.06
C MET A 698 33.30 9.00 -51.59
N GLU A 699 34.57 9.37 -51.82
CA GLU A 699 35.65 8.44 -52.22
C GLU A 699 35.95 7.39 -51.13
N SER A 700 35.64 7.69 -49.86
CA SER A 700 35.78 6.76 -48.74
C SER A 700 34.58 5.83 -48.55
N GLY A 701 33.63 5.81 -49.48
CA GLY A 701 32.51 4.86 -49.52
C GLY A 701 31.21 5.32 -48.85
N ALA A 702 31.03 6.62 -48.60
CA ALA A 702 29.78 7.15 -48.07
C ALA A 702 28.64 7.04 -49.11
N LYS A 703 27.43 6.67 -48.66
CA LYS A 703 26.23 6.67 -49.53
C LYS A 703 25.71 8.08 -49.81
N GLY A 704 25.96 9.02 -48.91
CA GLY A 704 25.69 10.44 -49.08
C GLY A 704 26.33 11.28 -47.99
N CYS A 705 26.55 12.55 -48.28
CA CYS A 705 27.22 13.51 -47.41
C CYS A 705 26.57 14.91 -47.54
N GLU A 706 26.44 15.60 -46.42
CA GLU A 706 26.01 16.99 -46.36
C GLU A 706 27.01 17.81 -45.55
N VAL A 707 27.53 18.87 -46.13
CA VAL A 707 28.42 19.84 -45.49
C VAL A 707 27.76 21.20 -45.50
N VAL A 708 27.45 21.73 -44.31
CA VAL A 708 26.89 23.07 -44.14
C VAL A 708 27.91 23.98 -43.47
N VAL A 709 28.20 25.12 -44.10
CA VAL A 709 29.05 26.16 -43.52
C VAL A 709 28.23 27.44 -43.40
N SER A 710 28.05 27.93 -42.18
CA SER A 710 27.28 29.13 -41.86
C SER A 710 28.15 30.17 -41.15
N GLY A 711 28.01 31.45 -41.53
CA GLY A 711 28.71 32.55 -40.88
C GLY A 711 29.10 33.68 -41.83
N LYS A 712 30.03 34.56 -41.40
CA LYS A 712 30.58 35.65 -42.22
C LYS A 712 31.64 35.11 -43.19
N LEU A 713 31.17 34.46 -44.27
CA LEU A 713 32.01 33.80 -45.27
C LEU A 713 32.67 34.81 -46.22
N ARG A 714 33.50 35.71 -45.67
CA ARG A 714 34.12 36.88 -46.33
C ARG A 714 33.15 38.00 -46.76
N ALA A 715 31.90 37.96 -46.28
CA ALA A 715 30.90 39.01 -46.49
C ALA A 715 30.51 39.66 -45.13
N ALA A 716 30.06 40.92 -45.17
CA ALA A 716 29.66 41.67 -43.97
C ALA A 716 28.46 41.05 -43.22
N ARG A 717 27.60 40.33 -43.93
CA ARG A 717 26.42 39.63 -43.40
C ARG A 717 26.67 38.12 -43.36
N ALA A 718 26.10 37.44 -42.37
CA ALA A 718 26.17 35.99 -42.27
C ALA A 718 25.39 35.34 -43.42
N LYS A 719 25.97 34.29 -44.03
CA LYS A 719 25.34 33.47 -45.06
C LYS A 719 25.58 32.00 -44.72
N SER A 720 24.60 31.15 -45.01
CA SER A 720 24.74 29.70 -44.96
C SER A 720 24.94 29.14 -46.37
N MET A 721 25.88 28.22 -46.52
CA MET A 721 26.12 27.48 -47.76
C MET A 721 26.03 25.99 -47.45
N LYS A 722 25.17 25.29 -48.19
CA LYS A 722 24.96 23.84 -48.09
C LYS A 722 25.55 23.17 -49.33
N PHE A 723 26.35 22.12 -49.12
CA PHE A 723 26.95 21.28 -50.15
C PHE A 723 26.52 19.84 -49.90
N VAL A 724 25.92 19.19 -50.89
CA VAL A 724 25.36 17.84 -50.77
C VAL A 724 25.85 16.99 -51.93
N ASP A 725 26.13 15.71 -51.65
CA ASP A 725 26.44 14.69 -52.66
C ASP A 725 25.96 13.32 -52.18
N GLY A 726 25.51 12.47 -53.10
CA GLY A 726 24.89 11.17 -52.81
C GLY A 726 23.50 11.23 -52.15
N PHE A 727 23.08 10.11 -51.57
CA PHE A 727 21.77 9.90 -50.94
C PHE A 727 21.83 10.16 -49.42
N MET A 728 21.13 11.19 -48.95
CA MET A 728 21.06 11.56 -47.54
C MET A 728 19.66 11.29 -46.96
N ILE A 729 19.60 10.67 -45.79
CA ILE A 729 18.36 10.34 -45.09
C ILE A 729 17.93 11.54 -44.24
N HIS A 730 16.68 11.99 -44.41
CA HIS A 730 16.17 13.22 -43.78
C HIS A 730 15.01 13.01 -42.80
N SER A 731 14.49 11.78 -42.65
CA SER A 731 13.34 11.49 -41.77
C SER A 731 13.40 10.10 -41.11
N GLY A 732 12.88 9.98 -39.89
CA GLY A 732 12.70 8.71 -39.15
C GLY A 732 13.91 8.24 -38.32
N GLN A 733 13.76 7.06 -37.68
CA GLN A 733 14.82 6.39 -36.91
C GLN A 733 16.12 6.15 -37.71
N PRO A 734 16.08 5.87 -39.04
CA PRO A 734 17.31 5.68 -39.83
C PRO A 734 18.27 6.89 -39.85
N ILE A 735 17.82 8.11 -39.54
CA ILE A 735 18.75 9.24 -39.37
C ILE A 735 19.71 8.97 -38.19
N ARG A 736 19.16 8.55 -37.05
CA ARG A 736 19.94 8.36 -35.82
C ARG A 736 20.91 7.19 -35.92
N ASP A 737 20.55 6.19 -36.71
CA ASP A 737 21.32 4.95 -36.84
C ASP A 737 22.40 5.01 -37.93
N TYR A 738 22.18 5.83 -38.98
CA TYR A 738 23.06 5.86 -40.17
C TYR A 738 23.68 7.22 -40.50
N VAL A 739 23.27 8.32 -39.84
CA VAL A 739 23.82 9.67 -40.09
C VAL A 739 24.65 10.13 -38.90
N ASP A 740 25.96 10.20 -39.09
CA ASP A 740 26.89 10.81 -38.14
C ASP A 740 26.97 12.34 -38.37
N THR A 741 26.91 13.13 -37.30
CA THR A 741 26.84 14.60 -37.38
C THR A 741 27.85 15.25 -36.44
N SER A 742 28.59 16.25 -36.93
CA SER A 742 29.52 17.03 -36.11
C SER A 742 29.50 18.50 -36.53
N VAL A 743 29.72 19.39 -35.56
CA VAL A 743 29.80 20.84 -35.77
C VAL A 743 31.10 21.36 -35.17
N ARG A 744 31.76 22.27 -35.89
CA ARG A 744 32.95 22.98 -35.40
C ARG A 744 32.82 24.47 -35.67
N HIS A 745 33.12 25.26 -34.63
CA HIS A 745 33.21 26.72 -34.76
C HIS A 745 34.63 27.12 -35.14
N VAL A 746 34.76 28.00 -36.13
CA VAL A 746 36.05 28.48 -36.62
C VAL A 746 36.10 30.00 -36.48
N MET A 747 37.02 30.51 -35.66
CA MET A 747 37.29 31.94 -35.54
C MET A 747 38.25 32.38 -36.64
N LEU A 748 37.72 33.03 -37.68
CA LEU A 748 38.53 33.63 -38.75
C LEU A 748 39.04 35.01 -38.34
N ARG A 749 40.22 35.43 -38.82
CA ARG A 749 40.92 36.71 -38.49
C ARG A 749 40.16 38.02 -38.78
N GLN A 750 38.91 37.98 -39.24
CA GLN A 750 38.14 39.19 -39.55
C GLN A 750 37.49 39.80 -38.29
N GLY A 751 38.32 40.54 -37.53
CA GLY A 751 37.92 41.47 -36.45
C GLY A 751 38.12 42.94 -36.87
N VAL A 752 37.39 43.84 -36.20
CA VAL A 752 37.01 45.22 -36.58
C VAL A 752 38.17 46.22 -36.80
N LEU A 753 38.02 47.09 -37.82
CA LEU A 753 38.59 48.44 -37.86
C LEU A 753 37.59 49.37 -38.56
N GLY A 754 37.04 50.31 -37.79
CA GLY A 754 36.23 51.41 -38.30
C GLY A 754 37.02 52.71 -38.22
N ILE A 755 36.91 53.55 -39.26
CA ILE A 755 37.23 54.97 -39.20
C ILE A 755 36.10 55.69 -39.96
N LYS A 756 35.48 56.66 -39.30
CA LYS A 756 34.45 57.55 -39.83
C LYS A 756 35.07 58.94 -39.79
N GLU A 757 35.21 59.58 -40.95
CA GLU A 757 35.60 60.99 -41.04
C GLU A 757 34.40 61.87 -41.42
N TRP A 758 34.46 63.09 -40.88
CA TRP A 758 33.45 64.13 -40.83
C TRP A 758 33.91 65.28 -41.74
N ASP A 759 33.02 65.76 -42.62
CA ASP A 759 33.25 66.96 -43.44
C ASP A 759 32.80 68.22 -42.67
N PRO A 760 33.71 69.19 -42.42
CA PRO A 760 33.44 70.43 -41.70
C PRO A 760 32.81 71.56 -42.55
N THR A 761 32.40 71.33 -43.80
CA THR A 761 31.90 72.42 -44.67
C THR A 761 30.38 72.62 -44.68
N GLY A 762 29.65 71.95 -43.79
CA GLY A 762 28.41 72.47 -43.17
C GLY A 762 27.46 73.27 -44.07
N LYS A 763 27.07 72.71 -45.23
CA LYS A 763 26.18 73.43 -46.16
C LYS A 763 24.75 72.90 -46.31
N VAL A 764 24.41 71.62 -46.08
CA VAL A 764 23.00 71.19 -45.94
C VAL A 764 22.88 69.83 -45.25
N GLY A 765 22.44 69.77 -43.98
CA GLY A 765 22.15 68.52 -43.28
C GLY A 765 20.90 67.79 -43.82
N PRO A 766 20.68 66.50 -43.48
CA PRO A 766 19.55 65.73 -43.97
C PRO A 766 18.23 66.30 -43.45
N LYS A 767 17.42 66.80 -44.38
CA LYS A 767 16.01 67.18 -44.19
C LYS A 767 15.14 65.92 -44.13
N ASN A 768 15.37 65.01 -43.20
CA ASN A 768 14.46 63.88 -43.03
C ASN A 768 13.17 64.39 -42.34
N PRO A 769 11.99 64.36 -42.98
CA PRO A 769 10.76 64.19 -42.25
C PRO A 769 10.59 62.73 -41.81
N ILE A 770 9.95 62.64 -40.65
CA ILE A 770 9.51 61.49 -39.86
C ILE A 770 8.49 60.64 -40.66
N PRO A 771 8.35 59.35 -40.36
CA PRO A 771 7.44 58.42 -41.05
C PRO A 771 5.98 58.85 -40.87
N ASP A 772 5.29 59.07 -41.99
CA ASP A 772 3.83 58.94 -42.17
C ASP A 772 3.47 59.40 -43.60
N LEU A 773 3.70 58.55 -44.60
CA LEU A 773 3.07 58.69 -45.92
C LEU A 773 3.05 57.35 -46.67
N VAL A 774 1.90 56.70 -46.68
CA VAL A 774 1.60 55.55 -47.55
C VAL A 774 1.43 56.07 -48.98
N THR A 775 2.21 55.57 -49.92
CA THR A 775 1.98 55.81 -51.36
C THR A 775 1.48 54.51 -51.99
N VAL A 776 0.20 54.50 -52.35
CA VAL A 776 -0.47 53.41 -53.08
C VAL A 776 0.07 53.39 -54.51
N MET A 777 0.49 52.23 -55.01
CA MET A 777 0.89 52.05 -56.41
C MET A 777 -0.34 51.63 -57.23
N ASP A 778 -0.53 52.25 -58.39
CA ASP A 778 -1.61 51.91 -59.32
C ASP A 778 -1.43 50.50 -59.93
N PRO A 779 -2.54 49.80 -60.26
CA PRO A 779 -2.50 48.46 -60.85
C PRO A 779 -1.81 48.43 -62.23
N LYS A 780 -1.12 47.33 -62.52
CA LYS A 780 -0.50 47.08 -63.83
C LYS A 780 -1.57 46.95 -64.92
N GLU A 781 -1.33 47.56 -66.09
CA GLU A 781 -2.16 47.41 -67.28
C GLU A 781 -2.16 45.96 -67.79
N GLU A 782 -3.35 45.36 -67.92
CA GLU A 782 -3.57 44.06 -68.57
C GLU A 782 -3.97 44.25 -70.03
N ASN A 783 -3.44 43.41 -70.92
CA ASN A 783 -3.80 43.39 -72.34
C ASN A 783 -5.25 42.87 -72.55
N PRO A 784 -5.99 43.37 -73.56
CA PRO A 784 -7.40 43.04 -73.75
C PRO A 784 -7.62 41.60 -74.24
N ILE A 785 -8.50 40.85 -73.55
CA ILE A 785 -8.98 39.53 -73.96
C ILE A 785 -10.25 39.72 -74.81
N THR A 786 -10.20 39.38 -76.10
CA THR A 786 -11.26 39.67 -77.08
C THR A 786 -12.34 38.59 -77.24
N THR A 787 -12.25 37.44 -76.55
CA THR A 787 -13.33 36.42 -76.49
C THR A 787 -13.14 35.49 -75.28
N PRO A 788 -14.21 34.95 -74.67
CA PRO A 788 -14.12 34.09 -73.50
C PRO A 788 -13.62 32.68 -73.87
N THR A 789 -12.49 32.27 -73.29
CA THR A 789 -12.00 30.90 -73.30
C THR A 789 -11.91 30.38 -71.87
N SER A 790 -12.58 29.27 -71.60
CA SER A 790 -12.41 28.47 -70.38
C SER A 790 -11.51 27.29 -70.71
N GLU A 791 -10.34 27.18 -70.07
CA GLU A 791 -9.54 25.96 -70.08
C GLU A 791 -9.18 25.56 -68.65
N ASP A 792 -9.76 24.44 -68.23
CA ASP A 792 -9.34 23.64 -67.08
C ASP A 792 -7.97 23.03 -67.37
N PHE A 793 -6.98 23.34 -66.53
CA PHE A 793 -5.66 22.72 -66.60
C PHE A 793 -5.62 21.45 -65.75
N GLN A 794 -6.09 20.34 -66.34
CA GLN A 794 -5.52 19.01 -66.11
C GLN A 794 -4.36 18.76 -67.08
N GLY A 795 -3.41 17.92 -66.64
CA GLY A 795 -2.03 17.88 -67.15
C GLY A 795 -1.81 17.30 -68.54
N HIS A 796 -0.58 17.49 -69.02
CA HIS A 796 -0.02 16.92 -70.23
C HIS A 796 1.52 16.80 -70.06
N PRO A 797 2.23 15.98 -70.87
CA PRO A 797 2.11 14.53 -71.02
C PRO A 797 3.51 13.84 -70.92
N PRO A 798 3.62 12.50 -70.99
CA PRO A 798 4.91 11.80 -70.88
C PRO A 798 5.64 11.68 -72.24
N GLN A 799 6.97 11.64 -72.21
CA GLN A 799 7.81 11.27 -73.35
C GLN A 799 8.73 10.07 -73.03
N ASP A 800 8.42 8.97 -73.71
CA ASP A 800 9.17 7.83 -74.27
C ASP A 800 10.43 7.24 -73.59
N ILE A 801 10.33 5.93 -73.29
CA ILE A 801 11.43 4.97 -73.08
C ILE A 801 11.36 3.92 -74.22
N PRO A 802 12.49 3.49 -74.82
CA PRO A 802 12.49 2.50 -75.90
C PRO A 802 12.20 1.06 -75.44
N VAL A 803 11.60 0.30 -76.35
CA VAL A 803 11.10 -1.08 -76.26
C VAL A 803 12.23 -2.13 -76.25
N ALA A 804 12.02 -3.23 -75.50
CA ALA A 804 12.69 -4.52 -75.68
C ALA A 804 11.66 -5.62 -76.06
N PRO A 805 12.04 -6.67 -76.80
CA PRO A 805 11.11 -7.44 -77.63
C PRO A 805 10.40 -8.61 -76.92
N SER A 806 9.26 -8.97 -77.54
CA SER A 806 8.23 -9.92 -77.16
C SER A 806 8.58 -11.41 -77.27
N SER A 807 7.92 -12.23 -76.45
CA SER A 807 7.55 -13.64 -76.71
C SER A 807 6.22 -14.00 -76.00
N PRO A 808 5.45 -15.02 -76.45
CA PRO A 808 3.98 -14.90 -76.56
C PRO A 808 3.11 -15.76 -75.60
N VAL A 809 1.90 -15.24 -75.34
CA VAL A 809 0.53 -15.85 -75.31
C VAL A 809 0.21 -17.10 -74.45
N GLN A 810 -0.76 -16.87 -73.54
CA GLN A 810 -1.86 -17.70 -72.96
C GLN A 810 -1.68 -19.21 -72.64
N LYS A 811 -2.10 -19.58 -71.41
CA LYS A 811 -3.19 -20.55 -71.18
C LYS A 811 -3.75 -20.46 -69.74
N ASP A 812 -5.02 -20.80 -69.63
CA ASP A 812 -5.91 -20.83 -68.45
C ASP A 812 -5.34 -21.55 -67.22
N LEU A 813 -5.83 -21.20 -66.01
CA LEU A 813 -6.14 -22.15 -64.93
C LEU A 813 -6.95 -21.53 -63.77
N VAL A 814 -8.16 -22.07 -63.63
CA VAL A 814 -9.10 -22.23 -62.50
C VAL A 814 -8.58 -21.93 -61.07
N PRO A 815 -9.37 -21.29 -60.18
CA PRO A 815 -9.10 -21.24 -58.74
C PRO A 815 -9.75 -22.43 -57.99
N PRO A 816 -9.11 -23.00 -56.94
CA PRO A 816 -9.75 -23.98 -56.07
C PRO A 816 -10.43 -23.34 -54.84
N PRO A 817 -11.30 -24.10 -54.13
CA PRO A 817 -12.44 -23.55 -53.38
C PRO A 817 -12.34 -23.69 -51.85
N ASP A 818 -13.27 -22.97 -51.21
CA ASP A 818 -14.01 -23.21 -49.96
C ASP A 818 -13.33 -23.62 -48.65
N TRP A 819 -13.66 -22.85 -47.61
CA TRP A 819 -14.21 -23.40 -46.36
C TRP A 819 -15.28 -22.45 -45.80
N ALA A 820 -16.55 -22.87 -45.93
CA ALA A 820 -17.71 -22.32 -45.24
C ALA A 820 -17.70 -22.75 -43.76
N VAL A 821 -18.34 -22.01 -42.84
CA VAL A 821 -19.64 -22.31 -42.18
C VAL A 821 -19.69 -21.30 -41.00
N SER A 822 -20.76 -20.59 -40.62
CA SER A 822 -22.15 -20.43 -41.07
C SER A 822 -22.66 -19.11 -40.47
N GLN A 823 -23.47 -18.37 -41.22
CA GLN A 823 -24.46 -17.44 -40.69
C GLN A 823 -25.83 -17.97 -41.11
N ASP A 824 -26.80 -17.85 -40.21
CA ASP A 824 -28.25 -17.75 -40.47
C ASP A 824 -28.88 -17.49 -39.07
N LEU A 825 -29.85 -16.61 -38.82
CA LEU A 825 -30.74 -15.81 -39.66
C LEU A 825 -31.42 -14.72 -38.79
N ASN A 826 -31.81 -13.64 -39.46
CA ASN A 826 -32.98 -12.76 -39.25
C ASN A 826 -33.03 -11.72 -38.10
N GLN A 827 -32.94 -10.47 -38.57
CA GLN A 827 -33.71 -9.33 -38.08
C GLN A 827 -35.20 -9.48 -38.45
N GLN A 828 -36.11 -9.20 -37.50
CA GLN A 828 -37.41 -8.57 -37.75
C GLN A 828 -37.88 -7.85 -36.48
N GLN A 829 -38.20 -6.56 -36.63
CA GLN A 829 -39.05 -5.73 -35.76
C GLN A 829 -40.21 -5.25 -36.67
N PRO A 830 -41.35 -4.70 -36.17
CA PRO A 830 -41.76 -4.40 -34.79
C PRO A 830 -43.27 -4.71 -34.47
N THR A 831 -43.69 -4.30 -33.25
CA THR A 831 -45.03 -3.86 -32.80
C THR A 831 -46.20 -4.84 -32.58
N GLU A 832 -46.78 -4.71 -31.36
CA GLU A 832 -48.21 -4.73 -30.96
C GLU A 832 -48.62 -5.78 -29.90
N GLY A 833 -49.45 -5.33 -28.95
CA GLY A 833 -50.43 -6.17 -28.26
C GLY A 833 -50.16 -6.49 -26.79
N TRP A 834 -50.96 -5.88 -25.92
CA TRP A 834 -51.14 -6.25 -24.52
C TRP A 834 -51.93 -7.58 -24.41
N ASP A 835 -51.58 -8.42 -23.45
CA ASP A 835 -52.46 -8.96 -22.39
C ASP A 835 -51.62 -9.64 -21.29
#